data_AF-A0A8S1EI54-F1
#
_entry.id   AF-A0A8S1EI54-F1
#
_cell.length_a   1.000
_cell.length_b   1.000
_cell.length_c   1.000
_cell.angle_alpha   90.00
_cell.angle_beta   90.00
_cell.angle_gamma   90.00
#
_symmetry.space_group_name_H-M   'P 1'
#
loop_
_entity.id
_entity.type
_entity.pdbx_description
1 polymer ?
#
loop_
_entity_poly.entity_id
_entity_poly.type
_entity_poly.pdbx_seq_one_letter_code
_entity_poly.pdbx_strand_id
1 'polypeptide(L)'
;MLTAFVLLTLCNLTAANLLMPGIYDETIEVQEGKYQLIGVPQAALNGTYVQLEFSCDPEVDLQFEVEYVLRSSPCDKEFFNTHEQQKRQNLQFYFNESNYNRIPDTFDYQQIVYYKSPSQLVSCKENQGRFLFPNASSPMTFQNVTRVHLGRVKRSALATFHPTQSIPLDGIYFMIIKITGKKFPQDEFANKNVTISVQWKAPYGFLSAIDWPLLRFYKVMCVFYSTLALIWLYLCIKYYRDILRIQYWIGVVIILGMIEKAFFLSEYSSMNDSGKSLDGIIEAAEIVSCAKKTMSRVLVIIVSVGYGVVKPRLGATLNQVAGVGLVYFIFCSIEGIARVSKNSVEATKQKQFAALPLVITEMIIFYWIFTSLTATIRMLRLKRNEIKLNVYRHFTNTLVFAVLSSVVFMIWSMIYHILPTCRVDWKELWVDTAFWHVLFCIILVVIMILWRPSQNNQRYAFTPLLDDSEDENDQDELFNAFSPGYDLLTVRNSGAGAENRRQREAEKEQERKDDAIKEDLKWIEENIPTTIADTLLGGLEDPEELESRQLEVHIKISETRHSALCCVRTTEVSDSNNTSDTYTTYDEDSAQTSNTQILEWLLDPKPGQRMLHLKQMINCQEIQCKEILDGESTCTSHFLCGEEVNIRGQNMVIVERLGTGSYGTVYKFFNEAKQNFFAAKMFQVRDFEGFVAEYSKLRLLNSYAKKAKKTNIVHLLDYFVLNLHCFMSMEYLPFSYTIVRKNWNLLDVFIIRRLLFQLIDGIVFYSSYPFFLVHADLKSRNVMLRGTCFENFQVVIVDFGMANMAHTFTHHHIQTLGYRAPEVAFRFPFYTNIDMFSFGIMALETYCGGNIFAAKNETESIAFMEHVLGPFTFFRERCPDKLFLRKLNNSAMRIPPSLTLKEIFQIYVPEEEEKREAEVQLYDLIAKSLEVDPMARLTPKDAYNHPFFAPLRNV
;
A
#
# COMPACT_ATOMS: atom_id res chain seq x y z
N MET A 1 -13.63 -11.57 -8.80
CA MET A 1 -15.03 -11.96 -9.09
C MET A 1 -15.23 -13.46 -9.12
N LEU A 2 -14.46 -14.26 -9.89
CA LEU A 2 -14.62 -15.73 -9.89
C LEU A 2 -14.43 -16.36 -8.50
N THR A 3 -13.45 -15.88 -7.73
CA THR A 3 -13.21 -16.29 -6.33
C THR A 3 -14.34 -15.86 -5.38
N ALA A 4 -14.90 -14.67 -5.56
CA ALA A 4 -16.03 -14.18 -4.79
C ALA A 4 -17.32 -14.95 -5.11
N PHE A 5 -17.52 -15.35 -6.37
CA PHE A 5 -18.64 -16.17 -6.83
C PHE A 5 -18.52 -17.62 -6.33
N VAL A 6 -17.30 -18.17 -6.30
CA VAL A 6 -16.99 -19.46 -5.66
C VAL A 6 -17.20 -19.39 -4.14
N LEU A 7 -16.83 -18.30 -3.47
CA LEU A 7 -17.09 -18.08 -2.04
C LEU A 7 -18.57 -17.89 -1.72
N LEU A 8 -19.32 -17.17 -2.56
CA LEU A 8 -20.77 -16.98 -2.44
C LEU A 8 -21.55 -18.30 -2.64
N THR A 9 -21.12 -19.12 -3.60
CA THR A 9 -21.68 -20.46 -3.78
C THR A 9 -21.31 -21.39 -2.62
N LEU A 10 -20.08 -21.30 -2.09
CA LEU A 10 -19.66 -22.03 -0.88
C LEU A 10 -20.42 -21.58 0.38
N CYS A 11 -20.74 -20.29 0.55
CA CYS A 11 -21.55 -19.80 1.67
C CYS A 11 -22.97 -20.39 1.66
N ASN A 12 -23.57 -20.62 0.49
CA ASN A 12 -24.85 -21.31 0.34
C ASN A 12 -24.79 -22.82 0.64
N LEU A 13 -23.59 -23.41 0.73
CA LEU A 13 -23.36 -24.85 0.92
C LEU A 13 -22.89 -25.21 2.34
N THR A 14 -22.65 -24.24 3.22
CA THR A 14 -22.35 -24.52 4.63
C THR A 14 -23.64 -24.75 5.40
N ALA A 15 -24.07 -26.01 5.45
CA ALA A 15 -25.12 -26.43 6.37
C ALA A 15 -24.71 -26.11 7.82
N ALA A 16 -25.70 -25.82 8.66
CA ALA A 16 -25.51 -25.57 10.08
C ALA A 16 -24.79 -26.77 10.72
N ASN A 17 -23.71 -26.53 11.46
CA ASN A 17 -23.21 -27.53 12.40
C ASN A 17 -24.17 -27.53 13.59
N LEU A 18 -25.06 -28.52 13.58
CA LEU A 18 -26.01 -28.79 14.64
C LEU A 18 -25.28 -29.35 15.86
N LEU A 19 -25.06 -28.52 16.86
CA LEU A 19 -25.01 -29.01 18.24
C LEU A 19 -26.43 -29.47 18.58
N MET A 20 -26.72 -30.76 18.40
CA MET A 20 -27.96 -31.34 18.92
C MET A 20 -27.72 -31.85 20.34
N PRO A 21 -28.52 -31.41 21.32
CA PRO A 21 -28.36 -31.84 22.69
C PRO A 21 -28.59 -33.36 22.79
N GLY A 22 -27.86 -34.01 23.70
CA GLY A 22 -28.06 -35.44 23.98
C GLY A 22 -29.46 -35.74 24.52
N ILE A 23 -30.11 -34.74 25.11
CA ILE A 23 -31.51 -34.75 25.53
C ILE A 23 -32.26 -33.70 24.73
N TYR A 24 -33.16 -34.17 23.87
CA TYR A 24 -34.04 -33.31 23.08
C TYR A 24 -35.42 -33.26 23.72
N ASP A 25 -35.82 -32.06 24.18
CA ASP A 25 -37.14 -31.82 24.75
C ASP A 25 -37.95 -30.92 23.80
N GLU A 26 -39.13 -31.37 23.35
CA GLU A 26 -40.05 -30.58 22.54
C GLU A 26 -41.46 -30.61 23.15
N THR A 27 -42.03 -29.43 23.39
CA THR A 27 -43.40 -29.27 23.86
C THR A 27 -44.33 -29.03 22.68
N ILE A 28 -45.29 -29.92 22.47
CA ILE A 28 -46.28 -29.79 21.40
C ILE A 28 -47.69 -29.64 21.95
N GLU A 29 -48.50 -28.81 21.29
CA GLU A 29 -49.93 -28.73 21.57
C GLU A 29 -50.66 -29.77 20.71
N VAL A 30 -51.32 -30.75 21.34
CA VAL A 30 -52.02 -31.82 20.63
C VAL A 30 -53.34 -31.27 20.05
N GLN A 31 -53.57 -31.47 18.76
CA GLN A 31 -54.78 -31.01 18.06
C GLN A 31 -55.74 -32.17 17.75
N GLU A 32 -57.04 -31.90 17.81
CA GLU A 32 -58.08 -32.89 17.53
C GLU A 32 -58.11 -33.30 16.05
N GLY A 33 -58.16 -34.61 15.79
CA GLY A 33 -58.24 -35.18 14.43
C GLY A 33 -57.00 -35.02 13.55
N LYS A 34 -55.92 -34.39 14.05
CA LYS A 34 -54.65 -34.22 13.33
C LYS A 34 -53.53 -35.02 14.00
N TYR A 35 -52.67 -35.61 13.18
CA TYR A 35 -51.44 -36.23 13.66
C TYR A 35 -50.27 -35.24 13.48
N GLN A 36 -49.33 -35.27 14.42
CA GLN A 36 -48.08 -34.51 14.35
C GLN A 36 -46.91 -35.47 14.20
N LEU A 37 -45.92 -35.09 13.38
CA LEU A 37 -44.71 -35.86 13.12
C LEU A 37 -43.50 -35.05 13.54
N ILE A 38 -42.70 -35.61 14.45
CA ILE A 38 -41.48 -35.01 14.98
C ILE A 38 -40.31 -35.86 14.53
N GLY A 39 -39.26 -35.24 14.01
CA GLY A 39 -38.07 -35.93 13.51
C GLY A 39 -36.81 -35.43 14.22
N VAL A 40 -36.12 -36.33 14.90
CA VAL A 40 -34.91 -36.08 15.69
C VAL A 40 -33.74 -36.85 15.06
N PRO A 41 -32.88 -36.19 14.24
CA PRO A 41 -31.65 -36.79 13.73
C PRO A 41 -30.56 -36.81 14.80
N GLN A 42 -29.81 -37.91 14.95
CA GLN A 42 -28.67 -38.00 15.87
C GLN A 42 -27.60 -38.95 15.31
N ALA A 43 -26.33 -38.55 15.38
CA ALA A 43 -25.22 -39.45 15.10
C ALA A 43 -24.85 -40.26 16.34
N ALA A 44 -24.78 -41.58 16.21
CA ALA A 44 -24.54 -42.48 17.33
C ALA A 44 -23.52 -43.58 16.99
N LEU A 45 -22.70 -43.94 17.97
CA LEU A 45 -21.83 -45.11 17.91
C LEU A 45 -22.56 -46.38 18.38
N ASN A 46 -21.98 -47.52 18.04
CA ASN A 46 -22.39 -48.81 18.57
C ASN A 46 -22.40 -48.79 20.11
N GLY A 47 -23.49 -49.27 20.71
CA GLY A 47 -23.68 -49.29 22.15
C GLY A 47 -24.36 -48.06 22.74
N THR A 48 -24.80 -47.09 21.93
CA THR A 48 -25.59 -45.94 22.41
C THR A 48 -27.01 -46.35 22.78
N TYR A 49 -27.46 -45.96 23.97
CA TYR A 49 -28.79 -46.21 24.49
C TYR A 49 -29.74 -45.06 24.15
N VAL A 50 -30.95 -45.38 23.71
CA VAL A 50 -32.00 -44.39 23.43
C VAL A 50 -33.20 -44.61 24.34
N GLN A 51 -33.67 -43.54 24.98
CA GLN A 51 -34.83 -43.54 25.86
C GLN A 51 -35.82 -42.46 25.41
N LEU A 52 -37.10 -42.82 25.33
CA LEU A 52 -38.18 -41.94 24.90
C LEU A 52 -39.21 -41.81 26.03
N GLU A 53 -39.49 -40.57 26.40
CA GLU A 53 -40.32 -40.19 27.54
C GLU A 53 -41.33 -39.11 27.15
N PHE A 54 -42.57 -39.22 27.63
CA PHE A 54 -43.62 -38.23 27.46
C PHE A 54 -44.03 -37.67 28.82
N SER A 55 -44.16 -36.36 28.92
CA SER A 55 -44.67 -35.67 30.10
C SER A 55 -45.86 -34.80 29.72
N CYS A 56 -46.95 -34.89 30.49
CA CYS A 56 -48.13 -34.07 30.34
C CYS A 56 -48.75 -33.74 31.70
N ASP A 57 -49.69 -32.80 31.72
CA ASP A 57 -50.37 -32.38 32.95
C ASP A 57 -51.21 -33.54 33.55
N PRO A 58 -50.94 -33.98 34.80
CA PRO A 58 -51.63 -35.11 35.42
C PRO A 58 -53.12 -34.83 35.72
N GLU A 59 -53.55 -33.57 35.74
CA GLU A 59 -54.93 -33.18 36.07
C GLU A 59 -55.86 -33.20 34.84
N VAL A 60 -55.29 -33.26 33.63
CA VAL A 60 -56.01 -33.18 32.36
C VAL A 60 -56.34 -34.57 31.81
N ASP A 61 -57.61 -34.81 31.43
CA ASP A 61 -58.05 -36.05 30.78
C ASP A 61 -57.74 -36.04 29.27
N LEU A 62 -56.45 -35.91 28.95
CA LEU A 62 -55.91 -36.01 27.59
C LEU A 62 -55.45 -37.45 27.32
N GLN A 63 -55.92 -38.04 26.21
CA GLN A 63 -55.45 -39.34 25.71
C GLN A 63 -54.94 -39.19 24.28
N PHE A 64 -53.74 -39.71 24.03
CA PHE A 64 -53.09 -39.66 22.72
C PHE A 64 -52.45 -41.00 22.38
N GLU A 65 -52.41 -41.30 21.09
CA GLU A 65 -51.80 -42.49 20.52
C GLU A 65 -50.41 -42.13 19.97
N VAL A 66 -49.39 -42.92 20.33
CA VAL A 66 -48.00 -42.71 19.92
C VAL A 66 -47.45 -43.91 19.17
N GLU A 67 -46.78 -43.62 18.05
CA GLU A 67 -45.95 -44.57 17.30
C GLU A 67 -44.58 -43.92 17.04
N TYR A 68 -43.48 -44.66 17.11
CA TYR A 68 -42.16 -44.15 16.70
C TYR A 68 -41.45 -45.09 15.73
N VAL A 69 -40.59 -44.51 14.90
CA VAL A 69 -39.75 -45.20 13.92
C VAL A 69 -38.31 -44.75 14.14
N LEU A 70 -37.38 -45.69 14.27
CA LEU A 70 -35.95 -45.44 14.32
C LEU A 70 -35.29 -46.01 13.07
N ARG A 71 -34.56 -45.18 12.33
CA ARG A 71 -33.91 -45.57 11.07
C ARG A 71 -32.47 -45.08 11.00
N SER A 72 -31.54 -45.92 10.58
CA SER A 72 -30.18 -45.48 10.22
C SER A 72 -30.08 -45.05 8.77
N SER A 73 -29.15 -44.15 8.48
CA SER A 73 -28.65 -43.93 7.13
C SER A 73 -27.13 -43.80 7.12
N PRO A 74 -26.46 -44.41 6.14
CA PRO A 74 -25.04 -44.19 5.89
C PRO A 74 -24.76 -42.80 5.28
N CYS A 75 -25.81 -42.04 4.97
CA CYS A 75 -25.77 -40.77 4.27
C CYS A 75 -26.16 -39.60 5.18
N ASP A 76 -25.25 -38.66 5.42
CA ASP A 76 -25.52 -37.46 6.23
C ASP A 76 -26.54 -36.50 5.60
N LYS A 77 -26.42 -36.25 4.30
CA LYS A 77 -27.23 -35.26 3.57
C LYS A 77 -28.69 -35.66 3.37
N GLU A 78 -29.05 -36.92 3.63
CA GLU A 78 -30.43 -37.40 3.56
C GLU A 78 -31.34 -36.74 4.63
N PHE A 79 -30.78 -36.35 5.79
CA PHE A 79 -31.55 -35.81 6.92
C PHE A 79 -31.13 -34.42 7.37
N PHE A 80 -29.84 -34.08 7.27
CA PHE A 80 -29.32 -32.82 7.79
C PHE A 80 -29.47 -31.63 6.82
N ASN A 81 -29.80 -31.85 5.54
CA ASN A 81 -29.83 -30.80 4.50
C ASN A 81 -31.11 -30.78 3.63
N THR A 82 -32.26 -31.21 4.17
CA THR A 82 -33.54 -31.23 3.45
C THR A 82 -34.42 -30.00 3.75
N HIS A 83 -34.92 -29.33 2.70
CA HIS A 83 -35.94 -28.27 2.80
C HIS A 83 -37.18 -28.74 3.58
N GLU A 84 -37.86 -27.85 4.33
CA GLU A 84 -39.01 -28.20 5.18
C GLU A 84 -40.12 -28.99 4.46
N GLN A 85 -40.44 -28.65 3.21
CA GLN A 85 -41.43 -29.40 2.42
C GLN A 85 -40.99 -30.84 2.16
N GLN A 86 -39.70 -31.04 1.88
CA GLN A 86 -39.11 -32.35 1.62
C GLN A 86 -38.91 -33.14 2.92
N LYS A 87 -38.63 -32.45 4.04
CA LYS A 87 -38.62 -33.02 5.39
C LYS A 87 -39.99 -33.61 5.74
N ARG A 88 -41.08 -32.88 5.50
CA ARG A 88 -42.46 -33.39 5.73
C ARG A 88 -42.81 -34.60 4.84
N GLN A 89 -42.43 -34.57 3.57
CA GLN A 89 -42.63 -35.71 2.66
C GLN A 89 -41.83 -36.95 3.08
N ASN A 90 -40.57 -36.76 3.49
CA ASN A 90 -39.73 -37.82 4.03
C ASN A 90 -40.31 -38.40 5.32
N LEU A 91 -40.77 -37.55 6.25
CA LEU A 91 -41.41 -37.99 7.51
C LEU A 91 -42.64 -38.87 7.25
N GLN A 92 -43.48 -38.53 6.27
CA GLN A 92 -44.66 -39.33 5.90
C GLN A 92 -44.31 -40.63 5.16
N PHE A 93 -43.26 -40.62 4.33
CA PHE A 93 -42.83 -41.79 3.55
C PHE A 93 -42.53 -43.01 4.43
N TYR A 94 -41.89 -42.81 5.60
CA TYR A 94 -41.44 -43.89 6.48
C TYR A 94 -42.50 -44.49 7.42
N PHE A 95 -43.67 -43.85 7.57
CA PHE A 95 -44.80 -44.43 8.31
C PHE A 95 -45.71 -45.31 7.44
N ASN A 96 -45.56 -45.24 6.11
CA ASN A 96 -46.34 -46.05 5.18
C ASN A 96 -45.82 -47.50 5.18
N GLU A 97 -46.67 -48.46 5.53
CA GLU A 97 -46.34 -49.89 5.63
C GLU A 97 -45.79 -50.50 4.33
N SER A 98 -46.00 -49.84 3.19
CA SER A 98 -45.48 -50.28 1.88
C SER A 98 -44.01 -49.91 1.61
N ASN A 99 -43.40 -49.06 2.45
CA ASN A 99 -42.09 -48.44 2.21
C ASN A 99 -41.00 -48.81 3.23
N TYR A 100 -41.23 -49.81 4.09
CA TYR A 100 -40.28 -50.23 5.13
C TYR A 100 -38.88 -50.64 4.60
N ASN A 101 -38.82 -51.27 3.41
CA ASN A 101 -37.59 -51.72 2.74
C ASN A 101 -37.24 -50.86 1.50
N ARG A 102 -37.52 -49.56 1.50
CA ARG A 102 -37.31 -48.70 0.32
C ARG A 102 -36.47 -47.46 0.66
N ILE A 103 -35.56 -47.11 -0.25
CA ILE A 103 -34.76 -45.88 -0.22
C ILE A 103 -35.22 -44.99 -1.38
N PRO A 104 -35.32 -43.65 -1.21
CA PRO A 104 -35.56 -42.74 -2.34
C PRO A 104 -34.54 -42.94 -3.48
N ASP A 105 -34.96 -42.82 -4.74
CA ASP A 105 -34.14 -43.12 -5.93
C ASP A 105 -32.83 -42.31 -6.03
N THR A 106 -32.68 -41.27 -5.21
CA THR A 106 -31.51 -40.38 -5.15
C THR A 106 -30.31 -40.97 -4.40
N PHE A 107 -30.46 -42.07 -3.65
CA PHE A 107 -29.39 -42.63 -2.81
C PHE A 107 -29.15 -44.12 -3.09
N ASP A 108 -27.89 -44.59 -2.97
CA ASP A 108 -27.49 -45.97 -3.26
C ASP A 108 -26.74 -46.58 -2.08
N TYR A 109 -27.45 -47.34 -1.24
CA TYR A 109 -26.84 -48.12 -0.14
C TYR A 109 -27.60 -49.43 0.10
N GLN A 110 -26.89 -50.45 0.59
CA GLN A 110 -27.35 -51.86 0.58
C GLN A 110 -28.05 -52.31 1.87
N GLN A 111 -27.75 -51.66 3.00
CA GLN A 111 -28.23 -52.06 4.32
C GLN A 111 -28.68 -50.85 5.14
N ILE A 112 -29.79 -51.01 5.87
CA ILE A 112 -30.25 -50.05 6.88
C ILE A 112 -30.68 -50.78 8.15
N VAL A 113 -30.56 -50.07 9.26
CA VAL A 113 -31.20 -50.42 10.53
C VAL A 113 -32.57 -49.73 10.53
N TYR A 114 -33.63 -50.51 10.74
CA TYR A 114 -35.00 -50.00 10.82
C TYR A 114 -35.74 -50.67 11.96
N TYR A 115 -36.51 -49.87 12.70
CA TYR A 115 -37.42 -50.34 13.73
C TYR A 115 -38.65 -49.45 13.81
N LYS A 116 -39.84 -50.06 13.90
CA LYS A 116 -41.12 -49.40 14.13
C LYS A 116 -41.74 -49.94 15.41
N SER A 117 -42.14 -49.05 16.31
CA SER A 117 -42.84 -49.43 17.54
C SER A 117 -44.29 -49.84 17.24
N PRO A 118 -44.90 -50.70 18.07
CA PRO A 118 -46.35 -50.84 18.08
C PRO A 118 -47.00 -49.51 18.51
N SER A 119 -48.24 -49.30 18.08
CA SER A 119 -49.03 -48.15 18.52
C SER A 119 -49.44 -48.32 19.98
N GLN A 120 -49.19 -47.31 20.81
CA GLN A 120 -49.54 -47.32 22.23
C GLN A 120 -50.43 -46.13 22.58
N LEU A 121 -51.52 -46.42 23.32
CA LEU A 121 -52.42 -45.40 23.85
C LEU A 121 -51.92 -44.94 25.21
N VAL A 122 -51.69 -43.64 25.37
CA VAL A 122 -51.18 -43.01 26.58
C VAL A 122 -52.25 -42.07 27.14
N SER A 123 -52.60 -42.25 28.42
CA SER A 123 -53.47 -41.33 29.18
C SER A 123 -52.65 -40.53 30.19
N CYS A 124 -52.80 -39.21 30.20
CA CYS A 124 -52.10 -38.31 31.12
C CYS A 124 -52.51 -38.52 32.58
N LYS A 125 -53.81 -38.72 32.80
CA LYS A 125 -54.40 -38.93 34.12
C LYS A 125 -54.01 -40.28 34.74
N GLU A 126 -53.97 -41.34 33.94
CA GLU A 126 -53.64 -42.69 34.43
C GLU A 126 -52.14 -42.88 34.71
N ASN A 127 -51.27 -42.21 33.94
CA ASN A 127 -49.81 -42.32 34.07
C ASN A 127 -49.18 -41.25 34.98
N GLN A 128 -49.97 -40.55 35.81
CA GLN A 128 -49.48 -39.47 36.68
C GLN A 128 -48.66 -38.40 35.92
N GLY A 129 -49.05 -38.10 34.67
CA GLY A 129 -48.39 -37.09 33.85
C GLY A 129 -47.02 -37.48 33.29
N ARG A 130 -46.54 -38.73 33.45
CA ARG A 130 -45.25 -39.17 32.88
C ARG A 130 -45.33 -40.60 32.35
N PHE A 131 -45.02 -40.79 31.08
CA PHE A 131 -45.01 -42.10 30.41
C PHE A 131 -43.64 -42.40 29.82
N LEU A 132 -43.10 -43.55 30.18
CA LEU A 132 -41.89 -44.12 29.59
C LEU A 132 -42.30 -45.27 28.69
N PHE A 133 -41.80 -45.30 27.46
CA PHE A 133 -42.03 -46.46 26.60
C PHE A 133 -41.49 -47.72 27.28
N PRO A 134 -42.33 -48.77 27.47
CA PRO A 134 -41.88 -50.01 28.08
C PRO A 134 -40.78 -50.66 27.24
N ASN A 135 -39.82 -51.31 27.90
CA ASN A 135 -38.71 -52.01 27.26
C ASN A 135 -39.22 -52.90 26.10
N ALA A 136 -38.70 -52.66 24.90
CA ALA A 136 -39.17 -53.32 23.70
C ALA A 136 -38.97 -54.85 23.76
N SER A 137 -40.03 -55.57 23.43
CA SER A 137 -40.07 -57.01 23.20
C SER A 137 -39.71 -57.39 21.75
N SER A 138 -38.89 -56.58 21.03
CA SER A 138 -38.37 -56.76 19.62
C SER A 138 -37.07 -55.95 19.40
N PRO A 139 -35.91 -56.49 18.91
CA PRO A 139 -34.79 -55.61 18.57
C PRO A 139 -34.95 -55.00 17.18
N MET A 140 -34.04 -54.09 16.87
CA MET A 140 -33.73 -53.69 15.51
C MET A 140 -33.21 -54.87 14.68
N THR A 141 -33.86 -55.16 13.54
CA THR A 141 -33.45 -56.19 12.58
C THR A 141 -32.74 -55.56 11.37
N PHE A 142 -31.70 -56.23 10.85
CA PHE A 142 -31.09 -55.86 9.57
C PHE A 142 -32.09 -56.06 8.43
N GLN A 143 -32.25 -55.05 7.57
CA GLN A 143 -33.07 -55.15 6.37
C GLN A 143 -32.21 -54.82 5.13
N ASN A 144 -32.13 -55.78 4.21
CA ASN A 144 -31.56 -55.54 2.88
C ASN A 144 -32.55 -54.70 2.09
N VAL A 145 -32.07 -53.60 1.52
CA VAL A 145 -32.94 -52.62 0.89
C VAL A 145 -33.08 -52.87 -0.61
N THR A 146 -34.31 -52.77 -1.13
CA THR A 146 -34.59 -52.80 -2.57
C THR A 146 -34.90 -51.40 -3.07
N ARG A 147 -34.30 -50.98 -4.20
CA ARG A 147 -34.65 -49.72 -4.88
C ARG A 147 -36.15 -49.66 -5.19
N VAL A 148 -36.74 -48.47 -5.18
CA VAL A 148 -38.15 -48.30 -5.56
C VAL A 148 -38.30 -48.49 -7.07
N HIS A 149 -38.54 -49.73 -7.49
CA HIS A 149 -39.28 -49.93 -8.72
C HIS A 149 -40.76 -50.02 -8.38
N LEU A 150 -41.56 -49.18 -9.06
CA LEU A 150 -43.01 -49.15 -8.97
C LEU A 150 -43.55 -50.51 -9.45
N GLY A 151 -43.66 -51.49 -8.55
CA GLY A 151 -44.21 -52.80 -8.91
C GLY A 151 -43.98 -53.92 -7.90
N ARG A 152 -45.08 -54.30 -7.22
CA ARG A 152 -45.37 -55.57 -6.52
C ARG A 152 -44.56 -55.96 -5.26
N VAL A 153 -45.33 -56.10 -4.19
CA VAL A 153 -44.98 -56.59 -2.85
C VAL A 153 -44.96 -58.13 -2.82
N LYS A 154 -44.00 -58.72 -2.10
CA LYS A 154 -44.15 -60.03 -1.43
C LYS A 154 -43.61 -59.96 -0.01
N ARG A 155 -44.38 -60.55 0.92
CA ARG A 155 -44.13 -60.66 2.37
C ARG A 155 -43.25 -61.88 2.69
N SER A 156 -42.34 -61.71 3.65
CA SER A 156 -41.78 -62.75 4.55
C SER A 156 -40.72 -62.08 5.42
N ALA A 157 -40.41 -62.44 6.66
CA ALA A 157 -41.06 -63.10 7.80
C ALA A 157 -40.09 -62.81 8.97
N LEU A 158 -40.61 -62.67 10.19
CA LEU A 158 -39.91 -62.34 11.44
C LEU A 158 -38.62 -63.15 11.70
N ALA A 159 -37.60 -62.47 12.25
CA ALA A 159 -36.65 -63.07 13.19
C ALA A 159 -36.25 -62.04 14.26
N THR A 160 -36.40 -62.44 15.51
CA THR A 160 -36.40 -61.68 16.77
C THR A 160 -35.09 -61.86 17.55
N PHE A 161 -34.58 -60.80 18.18
CA PHE A 161 -33.42 -60.82 19.12
C PHE A 161 -33.35 -59.59 20.09
N HIS A 162 -34.11 -59.48 21.19
CA HIS A 162 -34.14 -58.25 22.05
C HIS A 162 -32.87 -58.06 22.87
N PRO A 163 -32.41 -56.80 23.09
CA PRO A 163 -32.75 -56.09 24.33
C PRO A 163 -32.92 -54.55 24.15
N THR A 164 -33.14 -53.83 25.26
CA THR A 164 -33.22 -52.36 25.41
C THR A 164 -32.19 -51.63 24.55
N GLN A 165 -32.67 -50.74 23.67
CA GLN A 165 -32.04 -50.38 22.40
C GLN A 165 -30.67 -49.72 22.54
N SER A 166 -29.64 -50.56 22.66
CA SER A 166 -28.28 -50.23 22.25
C SER A 166 -28.23 -50.25 20.73
N ILE A 167 -27.78 -49.16 20.13
CA ILE A 167 -27.60 -49.04 18.70
C ILE A 167 -26.55 -50.06 18.21
N PRO A 168 -26.84 -50.88 17.19
CA PRO A 168 -25.98 -52.01 16.82
C PRO A 168 -24.81 -51.64 15.90
N LEU A 169 -24.86 -50.46 15.27
CA LEU A 169 -23.87 -50.02 14.29
C LEU A 169 -23.62 -48.53 14.41
N ASP A 170 -22.39 -48.11 14.14
CA ASP A 170 -22.08 -46.69 13.98
C ASP A 170 -22.84 -46.12 12.78
N GLY A 171 -23.55 -45.02 12.98
CA GLY A 171 -24.28 -44.39 11.89
C GLY A 171 -25.03 -43.14 12.32
N ILE A 172 -25.66 -42.51 11.33
CA ILE A 172 -26.60 -41.42 11.58
C ILE A 172 -27.98 -42.03 11.69
N TYR A 173 -28.66 -41.78 12.80
CA TYR A 173 -29.99 -42.29 13.10
C TYR A 173 -31.00 -41.16 13.04
N PHE A 174 -32.20 -41.47 12.55
CA PHE A 174 -33.33 -40.57 12.50
C PHE A 174 -34.48 -41.22 13.27
N MET A 175 -34.87 -40.60 14.38
CA MET A 175 -36.03 -41.00 15.15
C MET A 175 -37.23 -40.15 14.72
N ILE A 176 -38.30 -40.80 14.28
CA ILE A 176 -39.54 -40.14 13.90
C ILE A 176 -40.65 -40.56 14.85
N ILE A 177 -41.31 -39.59 15.46
CA ILE A 177 -42.37 -39.79 16.45
C ILE A 177 -43.67 -39.27 15.85
N LYS A 178 -44.71 -40.09 15.85
CA LYS A 178 -46.06 -39.76 15.39
C LYS A 178 -47.01 -39.76 16.59
N ILE A 179 -47.70 -38.64 16.78
CA ILE A 179 -48.63 -38.45 17.89
C ILE A 179 -49.99 -38.09 17.32
N THR A 180 -51.03 -38.78 17.78
CA THR A 180 -52.42 -38.58 17.35
C THR A 180 -53.32 -38.41 18.57
N GLY A 181 -53.98 -37.25 18.71
CA GLY A 181 -54.94 -37.02 19.79
C GLY A 181 -56.20 -37.88 19.63
N LYS A 182 -56.64 -38.54 20.70
CA LYS A 182 -57.85 -39.39 20.71
C LYS A 182 -58.96 -38.81 21.58
N LYS A 183 -58.63 -38.38 22.79
CA LYS A 183 -59.59 -37.86 23.77
C LYS A 183 -59.05 -36.55 24.33
N PHE A 184 -59.90 -35.53 24.38
CA PHE A 184 -59.57 -34.19 24.86
C PHE A 184 -60.38 -33.86 26.12
N PRO A 185 -59.84 -33.01 27.01
CA PRO A 185 -60.57 -32.49 28.16
C PRO A 185 -61.81 -31.69 27.71
N GLN A 186 -62.87 -31.70 28.52
CA GLN A 186 -64.10 -30.94 28.27
C GLN A 186 -63.93 -29.43 28.46
N ASP A 187 -62.87 -29.01 29.15
CA ASP A 187 -62.55 -27.61 29.42
C ASP A 187 -61.67 -27.05 28.28
N GLU A 188 -62.13 -26.00 27.61
CA GLU A 188 -61.42 -25.38 26.47
C GLU A 188 -60.08 -24.74 26.88
N PHE A 189 -59.95 -24.32 28.15
CA PHE A 189 -58.75 -23.69 28.71
C PHE A 189 -57.74 -24.67 29.31
N ALA A 190 -58.04 -25.98 29.33
CA ALA A 190 -57.12 -26.97 29.86
C ALA A 190 -55.83 -27.06 29.01
N ASN A 191 -54.69 -27.27 29.68
CA ASN A 191 -53.39 -27.38 29.04
C ASN A 191 -53.32 -28.64 28.15
N LYS A 192 -53.23 -28.45 26.84
CA LYS A 192 -53.15 -29.53 25.82
C LYS A 192 -51.70 -29.85 25.42
N ASN A 193 -50.72 -29.34 26.18
CA ASN A 193 -49.31 -29.51 25.86
C ASN A 193 -48.78 -30.86 26.35
N VAL A 194 -48.11 -31.57 25.45
CA VAL A 194 -47.34 -32.78 25.73
C VAL A 194 -45.87 -32.48 25.46
N THR A 195 -45.03 -32.72 26.46
CA THR A 195 -43.57 -32.60 26.36
C THR A 195 -42.99 -33.96 26.01
N ILE A 196 -42.15 -34.01 24.99
CA ILE A 196 -41.50 -35.23 24.51
C ILE A 196 -40.02 -35.08 24.78
N SER A 197 -39.45 -36.01 25.54
CA SER A 197 -38.03 -36.05 25.85
C SER A 197 -37.39 -37.27 25.20
N VAL A 198 -36.44 -37.04 24.30
CA VAL A 198 -35.64 -38.08 23.64
C VAL A 198 -34.21 -38.00 24.18
N GLN A 199 -33.77 -39.06 24.83
CA GLN A 199 -32.44 -39.13 25.45
C GLN A 199 -31.55 -40.11 24.71
N TRP A 200 -30.38 -39.63 24.27
CA TRP A 200 -29.33 -40.42 23.64
C TRP A 200 -28.13 -40.47 24.57
N LYS A 201 -27.80 -41.66 25.07
CA LYS A 201 -26.69 -41.86 26.00
C LYS A 201 -25.72 -42.89 25.46
N ALA A 202 -24.58 -42.43 24.99
CA ALA A 202 -23.49 -43.28 24.56
C ALA A 202 -22.69 -43.82 25.76
N PRO A 203 -21.85 -44.87 25.59
CA PRO A 203 -20.98 -45.38 26.64
C PRO A 203 -20.03 -44.33 27.23
N TYR A 204 -19.77 -43.27 26.48
CA TYR A 204 -18.87 -42.17 26.84
C TYR A 204 -19.59 -40.90 27.35
N GLY A 205 -20.92 -40.88 27.42
CA GLY A 205 -21.73 -39.74 27.86
C GLY A 205 -22.87 -39.39 26.90
N PHE A 206 -23.48 -38.21 27.09
CA PHE A 206 -24.64 -37.75 26.31
C PHE A 206 -24.27 -37.04 24.99
N LEU A 207 -22.98 -36.86 24.69
CA LEU A 207 -22.54 -36.13 23.51
C LEU A 207 -22.75 -36.93 22.21
N SER A 208 -23.09 -36.25 21.11
CA SER A 208 -23.22 -36.86 19.78
C SER A 208 -21.90 -37.49 19.31
N ALA A 209 -21.97 -38.51 18.46
CA ALA A 209 -20.79 -39.18 17.93
C ALA A 209 -19.88 -38.25 17.09
N ILE A 210 -20.46 -37.24 16.44
CA ILE A 210 -19.72 -36.23 15.64
C ILE A 210 -18.97 -35.25 16.55
N ASP A 211 -19.54 -34.90 17.70
CA ASP A 211 -19.02 -33.87 18.60
C ASP A 211 -18.04 -34.42 19.64
N TRP A 212 -18.08 -35.73 19.90
CA TRP A 212 -17.22 -36.35 20.90
C TRP A 212 -15.71 -36.15 20.67
N PRO A 213 -15.17 -36.25 19.44
CA PRO A 213 -13.78 -35.89 19.17
C PRO A 213 -13.45 -34.42 19.49
N LEU A 214 -14.40 -33.50 19.30
CA LEU A 214 -14.21 -32.07 19.59
C LEU A 214 -13.96 -31.80 21.07
N LEU A 215 -14.61 -32.54 21.98
CA LEU A 215 -14.36 -32.43 23.42
C LEU A 215 -12.88 -32.70 23.76
N ARG A 216 -12.30 -33.77 23.18
CA ARG A 216 -10.87 -34.09 23.39
C ARG A 216 -9.97 -33.04 22.74
N PHE A 217 -10.32 -32.60 21.54
CA PHE A 217 -9.61 -31.54 20.83
C PHE A 217 -9.55 -30.24 21.63
N TYR A 218 -10.67 -29.78 22.18
CA TYR A 218 -10.71 -28.56 23.00
C TYR A 218 -9.96 -28.70 24.33
N LYS A 219 -9.93 -29.90 24.95
CA LYS A 219 -9.06 -30.18 26.10
C LYS A 219 -7.58 -29.97 25.76
N VAL A 220 -7.10 -30.59 24.67
CA VAL A 220 -5.71 -30.47 24.22
C VAL A 220 -5.38 -29.01 23.86
N MET A 221 -6.28 -28.32 23.15
CA MET A 221 -6.09 -26.92 22.79
C MET A 221 -6.08 -25.99 23.99
N CYS A 222 -6.90 -26.24 25.01
CA CYS A 222 -6.91 -25.46 26.24
C CYS A 222 -5.57 -25.57 26.98
N VAL A 223 -5.02 -26.78 27.09
CA VAL A 223 -3.68 -27.00 27.65
C VAL A 223 -2.62 -26.29 26.80
N PHE A 224 -2.69 -26.43 25.47
CA PHE A 224 -1.77 -25.76 24.55
C PHE A 224 -1.75 -24.23 24.73
N TYR A 225 -2.91 -23.57 24.71
CA TYR A 225 -3.01 -22.13 24.95
C TYR A 225 -2.54 -21.73 26.35
N SER A 226 -2.81 -22.55 27.37
CA SER A 226 -2.30 -22.31 28.73
C SER A 226 -0.77 -22.37 28.77
N THR A 227 -0.15 -23.34 28.10
CA THR A 227 1.32 -23.42 28.00
C THR A 227 1.92 -22.24 27.23
N LEU A 228 1.30 -21.82 26.12
CA LEU A 228 1.72 -20.63 25.38
C LEU A 228 1.60 -19.36 26.23
N ALA A 229 0.51 -19.20 26.97
CA ALA A 229 0.29 -18.06 27.87
C ALA A 229 1.37 -17.99 28.95
N LEU A 230 1.71 -19.13 29.57
CA LEU A 230 2.76 -19.21 30.58
C LEU A 230 4.14 -18.90 30.01
N ILE A 231 4.48 -19.45 28.84
CA ILE A 231 5.75 -19.16 28.15
C ILE A 231 5.84 -17.68 27.79
N TRP A 232 4.77 -17.11 27.23
CA TRP A 232 4.74 -15.70 26.84
C TRP A 232 4.83 -14.77 28.06
N LEU A 233 4.09 -15.07 29.13
CA LEU A 233 4.15 -14.34 30.39
C LEU A 233 5.55 -14.38 30.99
N TYR A 234 6.21 -15.55 31.01
CA TYR A 234 7.60 -15.67 31.46
C TYR A 234 8.55 -14.80 30.63
N LEU A 235 8.43 -14.81 29.30
CA LEU A 235 9.24 -13.96 28.42
C LEU A 235 8.99 -12.47 28.66
N CYS A 236 7.73 -12.07 28.84
CA CYS A 236 7.37 -10.69 29.17
C CYS A 236 7.95 -10.27 30.54
N ILE A 237 7.87 -11.11 31.57
CA ILE A 237 8.45 -10.81 32.89
C ILE A 237 9.98 -10.71 32.80
N LYS A 238 10.63 -11.64 32.08
CA LYS A 238 12.10 -11.67 31.93
C LYS A 238 12.64 -10.42 31.23
N TYR A 239 11.92 -9.90 30.24
CA TYR A 239 12.35 -8.75 29.43
C TYR A 239 11.42 -7.53 29.61
N TYR A 240 10.85 -7.36 30.81
CA TYR A 240 9.79 -6.36 31.07
C TYR A 240 10.19 -4.91 30.72
N ARG A 241 11.48 -4.59 30.76
CA ARG A 241 12.01 -3.26 30.44
C ARG A 241 12.03 -2.96 28.94
N ASP A 242 12.07 -3.99 28.09
CA ASP A 242 12.31 -3.88 26.65
C ASP A 242 11.09 -4.30 25.79
N ILE A 243 9.89 -4.30 26.38
CA ILE A 243 8.66 -4.74 25.71
C ILE A 243 8.20 -3.72 24.67
N LEU A 244 7.82 -4.20 23.49
CA LEU A 244 7.19 -3.40 22.43
C LEU A 244 5.67 -3.42 22.56
N ARG A 245 5.00 -2.34 22.13
CA ARG A 245 3.52 -2.21 22.20
C ARG A 245 2.79 -3.39 21.54
N ILE A 246 3.33 -3.91 20.44
CA ILE A 246 2.76 -5.03 19.69
C ILE A 246 2.72 -6.35 20.49
N GLN A 247 3.62 -6.52 21.46
CA GLN A 247 3.73 -7.74 22.27
C GLN A 247 2.59 -7.87 23.29
N TYR A 248 2.02 -6.74 23.76
CA TYR A 248 0.81 -6.76 24.58
C TYR A 248 -0.38 -7.31 23.80
N TRP A 249 -0.55 -6.89 22.55
CA TRP A 249 -1.62 -7.38 21.68
C TRP A 249 -1.50 -8.88 21.38
N ILE A 250 -0.28 -9.39 21.20
CA ILE A 250 -0.03 -10.85 21.09
C ILE A 250 -0.50 -11.55 22.38
N GLY A 251 -0.19 -11.00 23.55
CA GLY A 251 -0.64 -11.52 24.84
C GLY A 251 -2.18 -11.55 24.97
N VAL A 252 -2.86 -10.48 24.56
CA VAL A 252 -4.33 -10.41 24.56
C VAL A 252 -4.95 -11.50 23.69
N VAL A 253 -4.40 -11.74 22.49
CA VAL A 253 -4.90 -12.80 21.59
C VAL A 253 -4.73 -14.20 22.20
N ILE A 254 -3.61 -14.44 22.90
CA ILE A 254 -3.37 -15.72 23.59
C ILE A 254 -4.39 -15.91 24.73
N ILE A 255 -4.63 -14.88 25.54
CA ILE A 255 -5.60 -14.93 26.65
C ILE A 255 -7.02 -15.14 26.13
N LEU A 256 -7.43 -14.41 25.08
CA LEU A 256 -8.73 -14.61 24.46
C LEU A 256 -8.88 -16.02 23.88
N GLY A 257 -7.82 -16.58 23.30
CA GLY A 257 -7.80 -17.99 22.84
C GLY A 257 -7.96 -18.98 24.00
N MET A 258 -7.32 -18.75 25.14
CA MET A 258 -7.48 -19.57 26.34
C MET A 258 -8.93 -19.50 26.87
N ILE A 259 -9.50 -18.30 26.97
CA ILE A 259 -10.88 -18.09 27.45
C ILE A 259 -11.89 -18.74 26.50
N GLU A 260 -11.71 -18.57 25.18
CA GLU A 260 -12.53 -19.22 24.16
C GLU A 260 -12.55 -20.75 24.35
N LYS A 261 -11.37 -21.37 24.50
CA LYS A 261 -11.27 -22.82 24.71
C LYS A 261 -11.82 -23.28 26.05
N ALA A 262 -11.71 -22.46 27.09
CA ALA A 262 -12.34 -22.73 28.38
C ALA A 262 -13.87 -22.74 28.27
N PHE A 263 -14.47 -21.78 27.55
CA PHE A 263 -15.93 -21.75 27.35
C PHE A 263 -16.43 -22.94 26.53
N PHE A 264 -15.77 -23.26 25.40
CA PHE A 264 -16.14 -24.46 24.63
C PHE A 264 -15.93 -25.75 25.42
N LEU A 265 -14.85 -25.86 26.20
CA LEU A 265 -14.63 -27.02 27.06
C LEU A 265 -15.72 -27.14 28.13
N SER A 266 -16.08 -26.02 28.78
CA SER A 266 -17.13 -25.97 29.80
C SER A 266 -18.46 -26.45 29.22
N GLU A 267 -18.84 -25.95 28.05
CA GLU A 267 -20.09 -26.35 27.41
C GLU A 267 -20.09 -27.82 27.02
N TYR A 268 -19.09 -28.28 26.26
CA TYR A 268 -19.08 -29.66 25.77
C TYR A 268 -18.93 -30.68 26.91
N SER A 269 -18.25 -30.31 28.01
CA SER A 269 -18.22 -31.15 29.22
C SER A 269 -19.58 -31.17 29.91
N SER A 270 -20.21 -30.00 30.09
CA SER A 270 -21.54 -29.91 30.69
C SER A 270 -22.59 -30.68 29.89
N MET A 271 -22.56 -30.57 28.56
CA MET A 271 -23.43 -31.33 27.66
C MET A 271 -23.17 -32.84 27.76
N ASN A 272 -21.90 -33.27 27.88
CA ASN A 272 -21.57 -34.69 27.99
C ASN A 272 -22.07 -35.31 29.31
N ASP A 273 -22.10 -34.53 30.39
CA ASP A 273 -22.48 -34.98 31.73
C ASP A 273 -23.99 -34.84 32.00
N SER A 274 -24.59 -33.71 31.61
CA SER A 274 -25.99 -33.37 31.88
C SER A 274 -26.95 -33.67 30.72
N GLY A 275 -26.42 -33.83 29.50
CA GLY A 275 -27.21 -34.05 28.28
C GLY A 275 -27.94 -32.82 27.73
N LYS A 276 -27.88 -31.68 28.42
CA LYS A 276 -28.52 -30.41 28.02
C LYS A 276 -27.47 -29.30 27.87
N SER A 277 -27.72 -28.38 26.94
CA SER A 277 -26.92 -27.16 26.79
C SER A 277 -27.24 -26.17 27.91
N LEU A 278 -26.25 -25.46 28.43
CA LEU A 278 -26.50 -24.34 29.34
C LEU A 278 -26.80 -23.09 28.49
N ASP A 279 -27.98 -22.50 28.71
CA ASP A 279 -28.40 -21.34 27.93
C ASP A 279 -27.40 -20.18 28.11
N GLY A 280 -26.94 -19.62 26.97
CA GLY A 280 -26.03 -18.47 26.92
C GLY A 280 -24.52 -18.77 26.95
N ILE A 281 -24.07 -19.96 27.37
CA ILE A 281 -22.61 -20.26 27.41
C ILE A 281 -22.04 -20.38 25.99
N ILE A 282 -22.75 -21.04 25.07
CA ILE A 282 -22.33 -21.15 23.66
C ILE A 282 -22.31 -19.78 22.98
N GLU A 283 -23.28 -18.92 23.28
CA GLU A 283 -23.34 -17.55 22.76
C GLU A 283 -22.15 -16.73 23.25
N ALA A 284 -21.82 -16.82 24.54
CA ALA A 284 -20.62 -16.21 25.10
C ALA A 284 -19.33 -16.76 24.46
N ALA A 285 -19.25 -18.08 24.23
CA ALA A 285 -18.12 -18.71 23.57
C ALA A 285 -17.90 -18.17 22.15
N GLU A 286 -18.98 -18.02 21.37
CA GLU A 286 -18.92 -17.45 20.02
C GLU A 286 -18.55 -15.97 20.04
N ILE A 287 -19.09 -15.16 20.97
CA ILE A 287 -18.70 -13.73 21.10
C ILE A 287 -17.20 -13.60 21.41
N VAL A 288 -16.68 -14.43 22.32
CA VAL A 288 -15.23 -14.46 22.62
C VAL A 288 -14.44 -14.93 21.39
N SER A 289 -14.95 -15.90 20.63
CA SER A 289 -14.32 -16.32 19.36
C SER A 289 -14.27 -15.17 18.35
N CYS A 290 -15.35 -14.40 18.23
CA CYS A 290 -15.43 -13.21 17.38
C CYS A 290 -14.43 -12.15 17.83
N ALA A 291 -14.36 -11.84 19.13
CA ALA A 291 -13.40 -10.89 19.69
C ALA A 291 -11.95 -11.33 19.40
N LYS A 292 -11.63 -12.62 19.59
CA LYS A 292 -10.31 -13.18 19.27
C LYS A 292 -9.99 -13.05 17.78
N LYS A 293 -10.94 -13.40 16.88
CA LYS A 293 -10.77 -13.27 15.42
C LYS A 293 -10.50 -11.82 15.03
N THR A 294 -11.29 -10.88 15.54
CA THR A 294 -11.12 -9.44 15.31
C THR A 294 -9.76 -8.95 15.78
N MET A 295 -9.37 -9.24 17.03
CA MET A 295 -8.08 -8.81 17.58
C MET A 295 -6.91 -9.40 16.80
N SER A 296 -7.05 -10.62 16.29
CA SER A 296 -6.01 -11.26 15.47
C SER A 296 -5.86 -10.59 14.10
N ARG A 297 -6.97 -10.22 13.44
CA ARG A 297 -6.95 -9.48 12.18
C ARG A 297 -6.35 -8.10 12.36
N VAL A 298 -6.77 -7.38 13.40
CA VAL A 298 -6.22 -6.07 13.77
C VAL A 298 -4.72 -6.17 14.06
N LEU A 299 -4.28 -7.17 14.82
CA LEU A 299 -2.86 -7.42 15.08
C LEU A 299 -2.06 -7.60 13.78
N VAL A 300 -2.54 -8.44 12.86
CA VAL A 300 -1.87 -8.68 11.57
C VAL A 300 -1.81 -7.42 10.72
N ILE A 301 -2.86 -6.58 10.70
CA ILE A 301 -2.85 -5.29 10.00
C ILE A 301 -1.80 -4.36 10.62
N ILE A 302 -1.84 -4.19 11.96
CA ILE A 302 -0.93 -3.32 12.71
C ILE A 302 0.53 -3.70 12.47
N VAL A 303 0.83 -5.01 12.52
CA VAL A 303 2.15 -5.54 12.14
C VAL A 303 2.50 -5.15 10.71
N SER A 304 1.60 -5.38 9.75
CA SER A 304 1.88 -5.23 8.32
C SER A 304 2.15 -3.78 7.93
N VAL A 305 1.48 -2.83 8.59
CA VAL A 305 1.70 -1.38 8.48
C VAL A 305 3.05 -0.96 9.08
N GLY A 306 3.62 -1.79 9.96
CA GLY A 306 4.93 -1.54 10.58
C GLY A 306 4.86 -0.90 11.97
N TYR A 307 3.70 -0.85 12.62
CA TYR A 307 3.55 -0.23 13.94
C TYR A 307 4.41 -0.91 15.00
N GLY A 308 5.07 -0.10 15.83
CA GLY A 308 5.87 -0.58 16.97
C GLY A 308 7.22 -1.21 16.60
N VAL A 309 7.56 -1.25 15.29
CA VAL A 309 8.86 -1.75 14.80
C VAL A 309 9.48 -0.81 13.77
N VAL A 310 8.69 -0.29 12.84
CA VAL A 310 9.11 0.63 11.77
C VAL A 310 8.55 2.03 12.01
N LYS A 311 7.31 2.14 12.48
CA LYS A 311 6.66 3.41 12.81
C LYS A 311 6.33 3.48 14.32
N PRO A 312 6.70 4.55 15.03
CA PRO A 312 6.45 4.68 16.46
C PRO A 312 4.98 5.01 16.79
N ARG A 313 4.28 5.75 15.93
CA ARG A 313 2.86 6.07 16.08
C ARG A 313 2.11 5.79 14.77
N LEU A 314 0.79 5.73 14.87
CA LEU A 314 -0.08 5.22 13.81
C LEU A 314 -1.12 6.27 13.36
N GLY A 315 -0.86 7.56 13.57
CA GLY A 315 -1.62 8.70 13.01
C GLY A 315 -3.14 8.49 12.88
N ALA A 316 -3.68 8.84 11.70
CA ALA A 316 -5.08 8.61 11.34
C ALA A 316 -5.38 7.15 10.97
N THR A 317 -4.36 6.39 10.53
CA THR A 317 -4.48 4.96 10.23
C THR A 317 -4.94 4.12 11.43
N LEU A 318 -4.65 4.52 12.67
CA LEU A 318 -5.18 3.86 13.87
C LEU A 318 -6.71 3.83 13.90
N ASN A 319 -7.35 4.96 13.57
CA ASN A 319 -8.80 5.10 13.56
C ASN A 319 -9.41 4.26 12.42
N GLN A 320 -8.73 4.17 11.29
CA GLN A 320 -9.16 3.33 10.17
C GLN A 320 -9.09 1.84 10.53
N VAL A 321 -7.99 1.40 11.16
CA VAL A 321 -7.83 0.02 11.64
C VAL A 321 -8.88 -0.32 12.71
N ALA A 322 -9.13 0.59 13.65
CA ALA A 322 -10.17 0.42 14.66
C ALA A 322 -11.57 0.34 14.02
N GLY A 323 -11.86 1.18 13.02
CA GLY A 323 -13.12 1.16 12.27
C GLY A 323 -13.34 -0.16 11.52
N VAL A 324 -12.33 -0.64 10.78
CA VAL A 324 -12.40 -1.93 10.09
C VAL A 324 -12.53 -3.09 11.09
N GLY A 325 -11.82 -3.04 12.22
CA GLY A 325 -11.96 -4.00 13.30
C GLY A 325 -13.38 -4.04 13.89
N LEU A 326 -13.99 -2.88 14.11
CA LEU A 326 -15.36 -2.77 14.62
C LEU A 326 -16.39 -3.35 13.63
N VAL A 327 -16.28 -2.98 12.36
CA VAL A 327 -17.15 -3.50 11.29
C VAL A 327 -17.04 -5.03 11.19
N TYR A 328 -15.81 -5.54 11.22
CA TYR A 328 -15.57 -6.98 11.22
C TYR A 328 -16.17 -7.66 12.45
N PHE A 329 -16.01 -7.09 13.65
CA PHE A 329 -16.59 -7.63 14.88
C PHE A 329 -18.12 -7.68 14.83
N ILE A 330 -18.78 -6.64 14.31
CA ILE A 330 -20.24 -6.60 14.18
C ILE A 330 -20.71 -7.71 13.25
N PHE A 331 -20.19 -7.80 12.02
CA PHE A 331 -20.62 -8.82 11.08
C PHE A 331 -20.25 -10.24 11.53
N CYS A 332 -19.08 -10.42 12.15
CA CYS A 332 -18.66 -11.70 12.72
C CYS A 332 -19.56 -12.12 13.89
N SER A 333 -19.98 -11.18 14.74
CA SER A 333 -20.88 -11.48 15.88
C SER A 333 -22.28 -11.83 15.40
N ILE A 334 -22.83 -11.10 14.41
CA ILE A 334 -24.14 -11.40 13.82
C ILE A 334 -24.11 -12.80 13.17
N GLU A 335 -23.08 -13.13 12.39
CA GLU A 335 -22.96 -14.44 11.76
C GLU A 335 -22.74 -15.56 12.80
N GLY A 336 -21.91 -15.32 13.82
CA GLY A 336 -21.63 -16.28 14.89
C GLY A 336 -22.87 -16.59 15.74
N ILE A 337 -23.63 -15.56 16.14
CA ILE A 337 -24.88 -15.73 16.90
C ILE A 337 -25.95 -16.38 16.02
N ALA A 338 -26.07 -15.98 14.75
CA ALA A 338 -27.00 -16.61 13.81
C ALA A 338 -26.70 -18.10 13.61
N ARG A 339 -25.43 -18.53 13.72
CA ARG A 339 -25.05 -19.95 13.64
C ARG A 339 -25.53 -20.78 14.84
N VAL A 340 -25.55 -20.19 16.02
CA VAL A 340 -25.87 -20.86 17.30
C VAL A 340 -27.35 -20.72 17.69
N SER A 341 -28.07 -19.77 17.08
CA SER A 341 -29.47 -19.51 17.40
C SER A 341 -30.39 -20.71 17.13
N LYS A 342 -31.25 -21.02 18.11
CA LYS A 342 -32.23 -22.13 18.06
C LYS A 342 -33.38 -21.88 17.06
N ASN A 343 -33.60 -20.63 16.60
CA ASN A 343 -34.68 -20.25 15.68
C ASN A 343 -34.28 -20.44 14.20
N SER A 344 -34.44 -21.67 13.70
CA SER A 344 -33.94 -22.13 12.39
C SER A 344 -34.35 -21.29 11.16
N VAL A 345 -35.54 -20.71 11.13
CA VAL A 345 -36.07 -19.97 9.96
C VAL A 345 -35.48 -18.56 9.85
N GLU A 346 -35.39 -17.84 10.97
CA GLU A 346 -34.83 -16.49 11.00
C GLU A 346 -33.28 -16.54 10.94
N ALA A 347 -32.69 -17.53 11.61
CA ALA A 347 -31.25 -17.78 11.61
C ALA A 347 -30.69 -18.04 10.19
N THR A 348 -31.42 -18.76 9.34
CA THR A 348 -30.96 -19.05 7.96
C THR A 348 -30.93 -17.79 7.09
N LYS A 349 -31.93 -16.91 7.22
CA LYS A 349 -31.96 -15.62 6.49
C LYS A 349 -30.88 -14.66 7.01
N GLN A 350 -30.72 -14.58 8.33
CA GLN A 350 -29.69 -13.76 8.97
C GLN A 350 -28.27 -14.23 8.60
N LYS A 351 -28.03 -15.55 8.54
CA LYS A 351 -26.76 -16.15 8.12
C LYS A 351 -26.37 -15.71 6.70
N GLN A 352 -27.31 -15.78 5.75
CA GLN A 352 -27.04 -15.37 4.36
C GLN A 352 -26.78 -13.86 4.24
N PHE A 353 -27.53 -13.04 4.98
CA PHE A 353 -27.37 -11.58 4.96
C PHE A 353 -26.04 -11.12 5.59
N ALA A 354 -25.58 -11.76 6.67
CA ALA A 354 -24.34 -11.40 7.36
C ALA A 354 -23.08 -12.00 6.72
N ALA A 355 -23.18 -13.17 6.08
CA ALA A 355 -22.02 -13.85 5.50
C ALA A 355 -21.39 -13.08 4.32
N LEU A 356 -22.20 -12.46 3.44
CA LEU A 356 -21.69 -11.74 2.28
C LEU A 356 -20.85 -10.49 2.66
N PRO A 357 -21.35 -9.57 3.51
CA PRO A 357 -20.55 -8.45 4.01
C PRO A 357 -19.29 -8.90 4.75
N LEU A 358 -19.36 -10.00 5.52
CA LEU A 358 -18.22 -10.54 6.23
C LEU A 358 -17.12 -11.01 5.28
N VAL A 359 -17.46 -11.75 4.22
CA VAL A 359 -16.49 -12.20 3.21
C VAL A 359 -15.87 -11.01 2.46
N ILE A 360 -16.67 -9.99 2.11
CA ILE A 360 -16.15 -8.78 1.46
C ILE A 360 -15.17 -8.07 2.40
N THR A 361 -15.50 -7.95 3.68
CA THR A 361 -14.62 -7.34 4.68
C THR A 361 -13.32 -8.12 4.83
N GLU A 362 -13.35 -9.45 4.85
CA GLU A 362 -12.14 -10.30 4.84
C GLU A 362 -11.29 -10.04 3.59
N MET A 363 -11.88 -9.96 2.40
CA MET A 363 -11.13 -9.68 1.17
C MET A 363 -10.43 -8.32 1.21
N ILE A 364 -11.10 -7.29 1.74
CA ILE A 364 -10.51 -5.95 1.93
C ILE A 364 -9.36 -6.00 2.93
N ILE A 365 -9.54 -6.68 4.07
CA ILE A 365 -8.49 -6.85 5.09
C ILE A 365 -7.28 -7.58 4.49
N PHE A 366 -7.49 -8.68 3.75
CA PHE A 366 -6.41 -9.43 3.11
C PHE A 366 -5.66 -8.58 2.09
N TYR A 367 -6.37 -7.85 1.23
CA TYR A 367 -5.76 -6.93 0.29
C TYR A 367 -4.90 -5.89 1.00
N TRP A 368 -5.44 -5.26 2.04
CA TRP A 368 -4.73 -4.26 2.84
C TRP A 368 -3.47 -4.82 3.50
N ILE A 369 -3.55 -6.03 4.08
CA ILE A 369 -2.39 -6.69 4.69
C ILE A 369 -1.24 -6.84 3.69
N PHE A 370 -1.50 -7.36 2.49
CA PHE A 370 -0.44 -7.61 1.50
C PHE A 370 0.09 -6.33 0.85
N THR A 371 -0.76 -5.32 0.63
CA THR A 371 -0.31 -4.01 0.11
C THR A 371 0.56 -3.28 1.13
N SER A 372 0.12 -3.21 2.40
CA SER A 372 0.91 -2.63 3.50
C SER A 372 2.23 -3.38 3.69
N LEU A 373 2.21 -4.71 3.67
CA LEU A 373 3.42 -5.51 3.84
C LEU A 373 4.43 -5.27 2.70
N THR A 374 3.95 -5.15 1.47
CA THR A 374 4.80 -4.83 0.30
C THR A 374 5.42 -3.44 0.44
N ALA A 375 4.65 -2.45 0.90
CA ALA A 375 5.14 -1.10 1.16
C ALA A 375 6.20 -1.07 2.27
N THR A 376 5.92 -1.70 3.42
CA THR A 376 6.84 -1.79 4.56
C THR A 376 8.14 -2.51 4.18
N ILE A 377 8.07 -3.60 3.42
CA ILE A 377 9.25 -4.32 2.92
C ILE A 377 10.06 -3.44 1.96
N ARG A 378 9.41 -2.67 1.07
CA ARG A 378 10.08 -1.75 0.16
C ARG A 378 10.80 -0.64 0.94
N MET A 379 10.15 -0.05 1.93
CA MET A 379 10.74 0.94 2.84
C MET A 379 11.97 0.37 3.57
N LEU A 380 11.87 -0.84 4.13
CA LEU A 380 12.98 -1.49 4.83
C LEU A 380 14.15 -1.86 3.89
N ARG A 381 13.87 -2.20 2.62
CA ARG A 381 14.90 -2.39 1.59
C ARG A 381 15.64 -1.09 1.27
N LEU A 382 14.90 0.02 1.14
CA LEU A 382 15.48 1.35 0.89
C LEU A 382 16.32 1.82 2.07
N LYS A 383 15.86 1.61 3.32
CA LYS A 383 16.60 1.94 4.55
C LYS A 383 17.74 0.95 4.88
N ARG A 384 18.03 -0.05 4.02
CA ARG A 384 19.10 -1.06 4.14
C ARG A 384 19.15 -1.80 5.50
N ASN A 385 18.01 -1.99 6.15
CA ASN A 385 17.94 -2.68 7.45
C ASN A 385 17.67 -4.18 7.26
N GLU A 386 18.73 -4.96 7.07
CA GLU A 386 18.65 -6.39 6.71
C GLU A 386 18.00 -7.26 7.79
N ILE A 387 18.17 -6.92 9.07
CA ILE A 387 17.60 -7.69 10.19
C ILE A 387 16.07 -7.54 10.20
N LYS A 388 15.55 -6.31 10.18
CA LYS A 388 14.10 -6.05 10.12
C LYS A 388 13.52 -6.63 8.83
N LEU A 389 14.21 -6.46 7.70
CA LEU A 389 13.78 -6.99 6.41
C LEU A 389 13.61 -8.52 6.42
N ASN A 390 14.52 -9.25 7.06
CA ASN A 390 14.42 -10.71 7.17
C ASN A 390 13.23 -11.14 8.02
N VAL A 391 12.96 -10.46 9.16
CA VAL A 391 11.77 -10.73 9.98
C VAL A 391 10.48 -10.56 9.16
N TYR A 392 10.36 -9.47 8.40
CA TYR A 392 9.18 -9.22 7.56
C TYR A 392 9.06 -10.20 6.38
N ARG A 393 10.17 -10.64 5.78
CA ARG A 393 10.14 -11.72 4.75
C ARG A 393 9.62 -13.03 5.31
N HIS A 394 10.10 -13.45 6.49
CA HIS A 394 9.60 -14.67 7.13
C HIS A 394 8.12 -14.56 7.49
N PHE A 395 7.69 -13.38 7.94
CA PHE A 395 6.28 -13.10 8.17
C PHE A 395 5.43 -13.23 6.88
N THR A 396 5.85 -12.60 5.77
CA THR A 396 5.17 -12.74 4.47
C THR A 396 5.09 -14.20 4.02
N ASN A 397 6.19 -14.93 4.07
CA ASN A 397 6.24 -16.34 3.65
C ASN A 397 5.28 -17.20 4.48
N THR A 398 5.17 -16.92 5.78
CA THR A 398 4.22 -17.61 6.67
C THR A 398 2.78 -17.34 6.28
N LEU A 399 2.43 -16.08 5.99
CA LEU A 399 1.09 -15.72 5.55
C LEU A 399 0.75 -16.33 4.18
N VAL A 400 1.69 -16.33 3.23
CA VAL A 400 1.51 -16.97 1.92
C VAL A 400 1.29 -18.47 2.07
N PHE A 401 2.09 -19.14 2.91
CA PHE A 401 1.90 -20.56 3.20
C PHE A 401 0.53 -20.85 3.84
N ALA A 402 0.07 -20.00 4.77
CA ALA A 402 -1.24 -20.13 5.38
C ALA A 402 -2.38 -19.98 4.35
N VAL A 403 -2.27 -19.03 3.41
CA VAL A 403 -3.24 -18.87 2.32
C VAL A 403 -3.27 -20.09 1.42
N LEU A 404 -2.10 -20.59 0.99
CA LEU A 404 -2.00 -21.81 0.18
C LEU A 404 -2.60 -23.02 0.89
N SER A 405 -2.24 -23.23 2.17
CA SER A 405 -2.81 -24.30 2.98
C SER A 405 -4.33 -24.19 3.12
N SER A 406 -4.86 -22.98 3.26
CA SER A 406 -6.31 -22.73 3.34
C SER A 406 -7.01 -23.06 2.03
N VAL A 407 -6.44 -22.68 0.88
CA VAL A 407 -7.00 -22.98 -0.44
C VAL A 407 -7.00 -24.48 -0.70
N VAL A 408 -5.89 -25.17 -0.41
CA VAL A 408 -5.79 -26.63 -0.56
C VAL A 408 -6.84 -27.33 0.30
N PHE A 409 -6.97 -26.92 1.57
CA PHE A 409 -7.98 -27.50 2.46
C PHE A 409 -9.41 -27.20 2.00
N MET A 410 -9.70 -25.98 1.53
CA MET A 410 -11.02 -25.64 0.98
C MET A 410 -11.35 -26.47 -0.25
N ILE A 411 -10.40 -26.70 -1.16
CA ILE A 411 -10.62 -27.57 -2.34
C ILE A 411 -10.87 -29.00 -1.90
N TRP A 412 -10.07 -29.51 -0.95
CA TRP A 412 -10.25 -30.85 -0.41
C TRP A 412 -11.62 -31.00 0.27
N SER A 413 -11.98 -30.09 1.18
CA SER A 413 -13.30 -30.07 1.84
C SER A 413 -14.43 -29.91 0.82
N MET A 414 -14.24 -29.11 -0.23
CA MET A 414 -15.22 -28.97 -1.31
C MET A 414 -15.46 -30.31 -2.04
N ILE A 415 -14.40 -31.04 -2.39
CA ILE A 415 -14.47 -32.31 -3.13
C ILE A 415 -15.05 -33.43 -2.27
N TYR A 416 -14.62 -33.54 -1.00
CA TYR A 416 -14.94 -34.69 -0.16
C TYR A 416 -16.14 -34.46 0.78
N HIS A 417 -16.41 -33.23 1.19
CA HIS A 417 -17.48 -32.91 2.13
C HIS A 417 -18.68 -32.23 1.44
N ILE A 418 -18.44 -31.28 0.52
CA ILE A 418 -19.50 -30.43 -0.04
C ILE A 418 -20.14 -31.00 -1.32
N LEU A 419 -19.36 -31.42 -2.30
CA LEU A 419 -19.85 -31.90 -3.60
C LEU A 419 -20.54 -33.28 -3.60
N PRO A 420 -20.14 -34.27 -2.76
CA PRO A 420 -20.77 -35.59 -2.82
C PRO A 420 -22.24 -35.51 -2.41
N THR A 421 -23.14 -36.11 -3.19
CA THR A 421 -24.57 -36.21 -2.84
C THR A 421 -24.78 -37.01 -1.55
N CYS A 422 -23.84 -37.90 -1.22
CA CYS A 422 -23.87 -38.72 -0.04
C CYS A 422 -22.48 -38.82 0.61
N ARG A 423 -22.33 -38.39 1.86
CA ARG A 423 -21.07 -38.52 2.62
C ARG A 423 -21.15 -39.69 3.58
N VAL A 424 -20.22 -40.64 3.41
CA VAL A 424 -20.14 -41.86 4.24
C VAL A 424 -19.17 -41.67 5.42
N ASP A 425 -18.15 -40.81 5.28
CA ASP A 425 -17.13 -40.53 6.31
C ASP A 425 -17.55 -39.42 7.28
N TRP A 426 -18.79 -39.45 7.76
CA TRP A 426 -19.34 -38.44 8.69
C TRP A 426 -18.56 -38.33 10.01
N LYS A 427 -17.79 -39.36 10.38
CA LYS A 427 -16.92 -39.38 11.57
C LYS A 427 -15.78 -38.37 11.51
N GLU A 428 -15.33 -37.97 10.31
CA GLU A 428 -14.23 -37.02 10.13
C GLU A 428 -14.72 -35.56 10.01
N LEU A 429 -16.02 -35.30 10.19
CA LEU A 429 -16.60 -33.96 10.03
C LEU A 429 -16.01 -32.92 11.01
N TRP A 430 -15.58 -33.36 12.20
CA TRP A 430 -14.94 -32.47 13.18
C TRP A 430 -13.61 -31.88 12.66
N VAL A 431 -12.97 -32.50 11.66
CA VAL A 431 -11.71 -32.03 11.06
C VAL A 431 -11.90 -30.67 10.37
N ASP A 432 -13.08 -30.42 9.77
CA ASP A 432 -13.41 -29.11 9.17
C ASP A 432 -13.33 -27.99 10.20
N THR A 433 -13.78 -28.25 11.44
CA THR A 433 -13.71 -27.27 12.53
C THR A 433 -12.29 -27.19 13.11
N ALA A 434 -11.64 -28.33 13.30
CA ALA A 434 -10.31 -28.41 13.91
C ALA A 434 -9.23 -27.76 13.05
N PHE A 435 -9.28 -27.91 11.72
CA PHE A 435 -8.29 -27.37 10.79
C PHE A 435 -8.08 -25.86 10.97
N TRP A 436 -9.16 -25.08 11.03
CA TRP A 436 -9.06 -23.63 11.18
C TRP A 436 -8.42 -23.21 12.51
N HIS A 437 -8.72 -23.95 13.59
CA HIS A 437 -8.10 -23.72 14.89
C HIS A 437 -6.61 -24.09 14.89
N VAL A 438 -6.23 -25.20 14.26
CA VAL A 438 -4.83 -25.64 14.16
C VAL A 438 -4.02 -24.65 13.30
N LEU A 439 -4.53 -24.26 12.13
CA LEU A 439 -3.88 -23.29 11.26
C LEU A 439 -3.64 -21.96 11.98
N PHE A 440 -4.64 -21.49 12.72
CA PHE A 440 -4.50 -20.28 13.54
C PHE A 440 -3.40 -20.43 14.61
N CYS A 441 -3.35 -21.57 15.31
CA CYS A 441 -2.32 -21.84 16.32
C CYS A 441 -0.92 -21.83 15.70
N ILE A 442 -0.74 -22.42 14.52
CA ILE A 442 0.54 -22.42 13.80
C ILE A 442 0.98 -20.99 13.49
N ILE A 443 0.08 -20.16 12.95
CA ILE A 443 0.37 -18.76 12.63
C ILE A 443 0.72 -17.99 13.91
N LEU A 444 -0.04 -18.18 14.99
CA LEU A 444 0.21 -17.51 16.27
C LEU A 444 1.58 -17.89 16.85
N VAL A 445 1.97 -19.17 16.80
CA VAL A 445 3.30 -19.61 17.25
C VAL A 445 4.41 -18.97 16.44
N VAL A 446 4.27 -18.89 15.11
CA VAL A 446 5.27 -18.23 14.27
C VAL A 446 5.37 -16.74 14.60
N ILE A 447 4.23 -16.06 14.79
CA ILE A 447 4.15 -14.66 15.23
C ILE A 447 4.84 -14.46 16.59
N MET A 448 4.62 -15.36 17.55
CA MET A 448 5.29 -15.33 18.85
C MET A 448 6.81 -15.49 18.74
N ILE A 449 7.28 -16.36 17.83
CA ILE A 449 8.73 -16.56 17.61
C ILE A 449 9.36 -15.33 16.96
N LEU A 450 8.71 -14.77 15.93
CA LEU A 450 9.21 -13.62 15.17
C LEU A 450 9.32 -12.36 16.03
N TRP A 451 8.36 -12.12 16.94
CA TRP A 451 8.34 -10.93 17.80
C TRP A 451 8.55 -11.22 19.29
N ARG A 452 9.24 -12.30 19.63
CA ARG A 452 9.55 -12.63 21.03
C ARG A 452 10.25 -11.45 21.74
N PRO A 453 9.95 -11.19 23.03
CA PRO A 453 10.72 -10.26 23.84
C PRO A 453 12.20 -10.66 23.89
N SER A 454 13.11 -9.71 23.69
CA SER A 454 14.57 -9.92 23.75
C SER A 454 15.30 -8.66 24.22
N GLN A 455 16.50 -8.84 24.79
CA GLN A 455 17.35 -7.78 25.37
C GLN A 455 17.70 -6.61 24.44
N ASN A 456 17.59 -6.78 23.13
CA ASN A 456 17.89 -5.72 22.16
C ASN A 456 16.64 -5.20 21.44
N ASN A 457 15.42 -5.58 21.84
CA ASN A 457 14.20 -5.22 21.10
C ASN A 457 13.98 -3.71 21.01
N GLN A 458 14.15 -2.95 22.10
CA GLN A 458 14.05 -1.49 22.03
C GLN A 458 15.20 -0.86 21.25
N ARG A 459 16.43 -1.38 21.38
CA ARG A 459 17.61 -0.85 20.69
C ARG A 459 17.58 -1.07 19.17
N TYR A 460 16.97 -2.17 18.69
CA TYR A 460 16.71 -2.43 17.27
C TYR A 460 15.40 -1.79 16.76
N ALA A 461 14.37 -1.65 17.60
CA ALA A 461 13.12 -0.98 17.22
C ALA A 461 13.32 0.54 17.09
N PHE A 462 14.06 1.15 18.02
CA PHE A 462 14.29 2.59 18.17
C PHE A 462 15.76 2.99 18.02
N THR A 463 16.57 2.28 17.22
CA THR A 463 17.82 2.91 16.74
C THR A 463 17.38 4.21 16.06
N PRO A 464 17.82 5.40 16.52
CA PRO A 464 17.37 6.65 15.95
C PRO A 464 17.89 6.68 14.51
N LEU A 465 16.98 6.36 13.59
CA LEU A 465 17.04 6.88 12.24
C LEU A 465 16.77 8.36 12.45
N LEU A 466 17.83 9.16 12.33
CA LEU A 466 17.71 10.61 12.16
C LEU A 466 16.65 10.82 11.07
N ASP A 467 15.60 11.59 11.37
CA ASP A 467 14.49 12.09 10.51
C ASP A 467 13.02 11.74 10.84
N ASP A 468 12.68 10.89 11.82
CA ASP A 468 11.27 10.47 11.99
C ASP A 468 10.42 11.34 12.98
N SER A 469 10.24 12.66 12.79
CA SER A 469 9.26 13.42 13.62
C SER A 469 8.18 14.27 12.95
N GLU A 470 8.15 14.48 11.63
CA GLU A 470 7.08 15.29 11.02
C GLU A 470 6.30 14.63 9.85
N ASP A 471 6.75 13.46 9.37
CA ASP A 471 6.17 12.78 8.19
C ASP A 471 4.92 11.92 8.44
N GLU A 472 4.38 11.88 9.66
CA GLU A 472 3.26 10.95 9.96
C GLU A 472 1.93 11.33 9.29
N ASN A 473 1.73 12.58 8.87
CA ASN A 473 0.51 13.00 8.17
C ASN A 473 0.59 12.85 6.63
N ASP A 474 1.77 12.98 6.03
CA ASP A 474 1.96 12.89 4.58
C ASP A 474 2.03 11.44 4.08
N GLN A 475 2.40 10.51 4.97
CA GLN A 475 2.40 9.07 4.66
C GLN A 475 0.99 8.49 4.49
N ASP A 476 -0.03 9.10 5.10
CA ASP A 476 -1.43 8.67 4.97
C ASP A 476 -2.05 9.15 3.64
N GLU A 477 -1.61 10.29 3.08
CA GLU A 477 -1.96 10.74 1.71
C GLU A 477 -1.30 9.88 0.63
N LEU A 478 -0.01 9.55 0.82
CA LEU A 478 0.70 8.63 -0.07
C LEU A 478 0.11 7.21 -0.01
N PHE A 479 -0.44 6.78 1.13
CA PHE A 479 -1.05 5.45 1.25
C PHE A 479 -2.38 5.33 0.48
N ASN A 480 -3.15 6.42 0.40
CA ASN A 480 -4.42 6.46 -0.33
C ASN A 480 -4.24 6.59 -1.86
N ALA A 481 -3.15 7.22 -2.32
CA ALA A 481 -2.87 7.41 -3.74
C ALA A 481 -2.51 6.13 -4.53
N PHE A 482 -2.30 4.98 -3.86
CA PHE A 482 -1.86 3.73 -4.50
C PHE A 482 -2.92 2.61 -4.57
N SER A 483 -4.20 2.90 -4.25
CA SER A 483 -5.31 1.96 -4.45
C SER A 483 -6.16 2.39 -5.65
N PRO A 484 -6.00 1.79 -6.85
CA PRO A 484 -6.81 2.18 -7.99
C PRO A 484 -8.22 1.61 -7.80
N GLY A 485 -9.17 2.45 -7.38
CA GLY A 485 -10.59 2.05 -7.38
C GLY A 485 -11.58 2.90 -6.57
N TYR A 486 -11.16 3.87 -5.75
CA TYR A 486 -12.10 4.59 -4.87
C TYR A 486 -12.43 6.03 -5.28
N ASP A 487 -11.70 6.64 -6.23
CA ASP A 487 -11.87 8.06 -6.56
C ASP A 487 -12.96 8.40 -7.59
N LEU A 488 -13.76 7.41 -8.04
CA LEU A 488 -14.76 7.66 -9.10
C LEU A 488 -16.22 7.71 -8.63
N LEU A 489 -16.52 7.59 -7.33
CA LEU A 489 -17.92 7.46 -6.86
C LEU A 489 -18.37 8.41 -5.74
N THR A 490 -17.55 9.35 -5.28
CA THR A 490 -17.95 10.32 -4.23
C THR A 490 -18.25 11.73 -4.75
N VAL A 491 -18.05 12.00 -6.05
CA VAL A 491 -18.47 13.28 -6.67
C VAL A 491 -19.92 13.18 -7.15
N ARG A 492 -20.86 13.06 -6.20
CA ARG A 492 -22.24 13.54 -6.38
C ARG A 492 -23.02 13.38 -5.08
N ASN A 493 -23.55 14.52 -4.61
CA ASN A 493 -24.43 14.71 -3.46
C ASN A 493 -23.75 14.85 -2.09
N SER A 494 -23.50 16.09 -1.67
CA SER A 494 -23.89 16.62 -0.34
C SER A 494 -23.75 18.15 -0.33
N GLY A 495 -24.82 18.83 0.05
CA GLY A 495 -25.01 20.27 -0.12
C GLY A 495 -24.24 21.19 0.84
N ALA A 496 -24.26 22.48 0.46
CA ALA A 496 -23.49 23.64 0.94
C ALA A 496 -23.57 24.02 2.44
N GLY A 497 -24.06 23.15 3.33
CA GLY A 497 -24.15 23.42 4.77
C GLY A 497 -23.00 22.85 5.62
N ALA A 498 -22.34 21.78 5.16
CA ALA A 498 -21.27 21.12 5.89
C ALA A 498 -19.90 21.82 5.75
N GLU A 499 -19.70 22.55 4.65
CA GLU A 499 -18.45 23.25 4.32
C GLU A 499 -18.19 24.41 5.30
N ASN A 500 -19.20 25.22 5.59
CA ASN A 500 -19.09 26.39 6.47
C ASN A 500 -18.83 26.03 7.95
N ARG A 501 -19.23 24.83 8.39
CA ARG A 501 -18.96 24.37 9.77
C ARG A 501 -17.55 23.79 9.89
N ARG A 502 -17.06 23.09 8.85
CA ARG A 502 -15.66 22.61 8.76
C ARG A 502 -14.65 23.74 8.64
N GLN A 503 -14.95 24.79 7.88
CA GLN A 503 -14.08 25.98 7.78
C GLN A 503 -13.96 26.71 9.12
N ARG A 504 -15.06 26.92 9.84
CA ARG A 504 -15.02 27.60 11.17
C ARG A 504 -14.33 26.79 12.26
N GLU A 505 -14.38 25.46 12.19
CA GLU A 505 -13.65 24.58 13.11
C GLU A 505 -12.16 24.50 12.74
N ALA A 506 -11.82 24.56 11.45
CA ALA A 506 -10.43 24.62 10.97
C ALA A 506 -9.75 25.97 11.28
N GLU A 507 -10.46 27.09 11.12
CA GLU A 507 -9.95 28.43 11.49
C GLU A 507 -9.66 28.52 12.99
N LYS A 508 -10.55 28.00 13.85
CA LYS A 508 -10.33 27.99 15.31
C LYS A 508 -9.22 27.05 15.76
N GLU A 509 -8.98 25.96 15.03
CA GLU A 509 -7.88 25.05 15.31
C GLU A 509 -6.54 25.63 14.84
N GLN A 510 -6.55 26.39 13.74
CA GLN A 510 -5.38 27.11 13.25
C GLN A 510 -4.99 28.26 14.19
N GLU A 511 -5.96 29.05 14.67
CA GLU A 511 -5.72 30.12 15.66
C GLU A 511 -5.07 29.57 16.94
N ARG A 512 -5.54 28.42 17.44
CA ARG A 512 -4.96 27.76 18.62
C ARG A 512 -3.53 27.26 18.41
N LYS A 513 -3.21 26.81 17.19
CA LYS A 513 -1.86 26.36 16.83
C LYS A 513 -0.91 27.54 16.65
N ASP A 514 -1.38 28.63 16.05
CA ASP A 514 -0.59 29.84 15.85
C ASP A 514 -0.29 30.54 17.18
N ASP A 515 -1.22 30.50 18.16
CA ASP A 515 -0.99 31.01 19.51
C ASP A 515 0.00 30.14 20.30
N ALA A 516 -0.06 28.81 20.15
CA ALA A 516 0.92 27.89 20.76
C ALA A 516 2.34 28.09 20.18
N ILE A 517 2.45 28.30 18.86
CA ILE A 517 3.73 28.56 18.19
C ILE A 517 4.31 29.93 18.63
N LYS A 518 3.46 30.93 18.86
CA LYS A 518 3.90 32.23 19.40
C LYS A 518 4.41 32.11 20.84
N GLU A 519 3.80 31.30 21.68
CA GLU A 519 4.30 31.04 23.04
C GLU A 519 5.64 30.29 23.03
N ASP A 520 5.80 29.30 22.14
CA ASP A 520 7.05 28.56 21.99
C ASP A 520 8.19 29.44 21.41
N LEU A 521 7.89 30.31 20.44
CA LEU A 521 8.85 31.28 19.90
C LEU A 521 9.29 32.29 20.96
N LYS A 522 8.35 32.74 21.80
CA LYS A 522 8.64 33.64 22.91
C LYS A 522 9.51 32.99 23.99
N TRP A 523 9.28 31.71 24.27
CA TRP A 523 10.13 30.94 25.17
C TRP A 523 11.56 30.77 24.61
N ILE A 524 11.71 30.61 23.29
CA ILE A 524 13.01 30.50 22.61
C ILE A 524 13.79 31.83 22.64
N GLU A 525 13.13 32.96 22.38
CA GLU A 525 13.75 34.29 22.50
C GLU A 525 14.21 34.61 23.93
N GLU A 526 13.49 34.12 24.95
CA GLU A 526 13.78 34.40 26.36
C GLU A 526 14.85 33.47 26.98
N ASN A 527 15.15 32.31 26.38
CA ASN A 527 16.00 31.27 27.01
C ASN A 527 17.28 30.85 26.25
N ILE A 528 17.60 31.45 25.10
CA ILE A 528 18.88 31.21 24.42
C ILE A 528 19.81 32.43 24.60
N PRO A 529 20.87 32.35 25.42
CA PRO A 529 21.80 33.46 25.58
C PRO A 529 22.62 33.69 24.29
N THR A 530 22.75 34.96 23.90
CA THR A 530 23.45 35.47 22.71
C THR A 530 24.98 35.27 22.68
N THR A 531 25.54 34.42 23.55
CA THR A 531 26.98 34.38 23.83
C THR A 531 27.75 33.19 23.26
N ILE A 532 27.13 32.34 22.43
CA ILE A 532 27.83 31.21 21.76
C ILE A 532 28.40 31.64 20.38
N ALA A 533 27.89 32.72 19.78
CA ALA A 533 28.38 33.23 18.50
C ALA A 533 29.76 33.90 18.60
N ASP A 534 30.09 34.50 19.75
CA ASP A 534 31.35 35.26 19.92
C ASP A 534 32.56 34.39 20.30
N THR A 535 32.36 33.14 20.74
CA THR A 535 33.47 32.27 21.18
C THR A 535 34.09 31.43 20.04
N LEU A 536 33.45 31.39 18.87
CA LEU A 536 33.94 30.62 17.70
C LEU A 536 34.64 31.48 16.63
N LEU A 537 34.68 32.80 16.82
CA LEU A 537 35.36 33.76 15.92
C LEU A 537 36.67 34.33 16.49
N GLY A 538 37.11 33.89 17.67
CA GLY A 538 38.34 34.36 18.31
C GLY A 538 39.53 33.45 18.03
N GLY A 539 40.22 33.63 16.89
CA GLY A 539 41.50 32.97 16.67
C GLY A 539 42.05 33.17 15.25
N LEU A 540 43.02 34.08 15.16
CA LEU A 540 43.84 34.50 14.01
C LEU A 540 43.30 35.73 13.24
N GLU A 541 43.78 36.91 13.63
CA GLU A 541 44.61 37.79 12.79
C GLU A 541 45.01 39.04 13.61
N ASP A 542 46.32 39.34 13.65
CA ASP A 542 46.93 40.49 14.34
C ASP A 542 46.55 41.82 13.64
N PRO A 543 46.39 42.96 14.36
CA PRO A 543 45.80 44.19 13.82
C PRO A 543 46.74 45.09 12.99
N GLU A 544 48.00 44.73 12.74
CA GLU A 544 48.98 45.66 12.15
C GLU A 544 49.13 45.59 10.61
N GLU A 545 48.37 44.74 9.90
CA GLU A 545 48.47 44.62 8.44
C GLU A 545 47.25 45.17 7.65
N LEU A 546 46.34 45.88 8.32
CA LEU A 546 45.13 46.46 7.68
C LEU A 546 45.32 47.91 7.20
N GLU A 547 46.33 48.65 7.68
CA GLU A 547 46.56 50.05 7.26
C GLU A 547 47.36 50.19 5.95
N SER A 548 47.99 49.13 5.44
CA SER A 548 48.75 49.17 4.18
C SER A 548 47.92 48.80 2.95
N ARG A 549 46.70 48.27 3.11
CA ARG A 549 45.81 47.89 1.99
C ARG A 549 44.62 48.81 1.75
N GLN A 550 44.43 49.84 2.58
CA GLN A 550 43.39 50.86 2.38
C GLN A 550 43.85 52.08 1.55
N LEU A 551 45.10 52.11 1.07
CA LEU A 551 45.64 53.22 0.27
C LEU A 551 45.85 52.94 -1.22
N GLU A 552 45.53 51.75 -1.73
CA GLU A 552 45.62 51.42 -3.17
C GLU A 552 44.26 51.24 -3.88
N VAL A 553 43.14 51.26 -3.15
CA VAL A 553 41.79 51.13 -3.76
C VAL A 553 41.08 52.48 -3.94
N HIS A 554 41.65 53.58 -3.43
CA HIS A 554 41.09 54.93 -3.57
C HIS A 554 41.67 55.77 -4.73
N ILE A 555 42.47 55.20 -5.63
CA ILE A 555 43.05 55.92 -6.80
C ILE A 555 42.61 55.34 -8.17
N LYS A 556 41.69 54.35 -8.22
CA LYS A 556 41.20 53.81 -9.53
C LYS A 556 39.69 53.90 -9.79
N ILE A 557 38.96 54.75 -9.06
CA ILE A 557 37.52 55.02 -9.32
C ILE A 557 37.29 56.50 -9.69
N SER A 558 38.27 57.17 -10.30
CA SER A 558 38.09 58.52 -10.88
C SER A 558 38.29 58.63 -12.39
N GLU A 559 38.49 57.52 -13.12
CA GLU A 559 38.56 57.50 -14.58
C GLU A 559 37.62 56.43 -15.16
N THR A 560 36.31 56.65 -15.08
CA THR A 560 35.31 56.06 -16.02
C THR A 560 33.97 56.79 -16.00
N ARG A 561 33.92 58.03 -15.50
CA ARG A 561 32.93 59.01 -15.94
C ARG A 561 33.52 59.67 -17.19
N HIS A 562 33.23 59.17 -18.38
CA HIS A 562 33.25 59.86 -19.70
C HIS A 562 33.19 58.83 -20.85
N SER A 563 32.17 57.96 -20.89
CA SER A 563 31.81 57.23 -22.13
C SER A 563 30.51 56.42 -21.96
N ALA A 564 29.40 57.08 -21.65
CA ALA A 564 28.05 56.53 -21.88
C ALA A 564 27.02 57.67 -21.83
N LEU A 565 27.26 58.71 -22.63
CA LEU A 565 26.31 59.79 -22.88
C LEU A 565 26.15 59.91 -24.40
N CYS A 566 25.43 58.96 -24.98
CA CYS A 566 24.90 59.11 -26.32
C CYS A 566 23.71 58.15 -26.52
N CYS A 567 22.61 58.72 -27.01
CA CYS A 567 21.36 58.06 -27.44
C CYS A 567 20.25 57.91 -26.39
N VAL A 568 19.73 59.06 -25.94
CA VAL A 568 18.29 59.28 -25.85
C VAL A 568 17.93 60.39 -26.84
N ARG A 569 17.10 60.09 -27.84
CA ARG A 569 16.18 61.06 -28.45
C ARG A 569 15.04 60.35 -29.17
N THR A 570 13.85 60.65 -28.68
CA THR A 570 12.51 60.31 -29.16
C THR A 570 12.16 61.01 -30.47
N THR A 571 11.35 60.37 -31.31
CA THR A 571 10.44 61.03 -32.26
C THR A 571 9.17 60.21 -32.44
N GLU A 572 8.03 60.82 -32.12
CA GLU A 572 6.65 60.39 -32.40
C GLU A 572 6.31 60.54 -33.89
N VAL A 573 5.43 59.67 -34.44
CA VAL A 573 4.37 60.01 -35.44
C VAL A 573 3.24 58.95 -35.37
N SER A 574 2.03 59.46 -35.57
CA SER A 574 0.64 59.02 -35.39
C SER A 574 0.01 57.96 -36.33
N ASP A 575 -0.98 57.24 -35.76
CA ASP A 575 -2.31 56.77 -36.22
C ASP A 575 -2.56 56.09 -37.59
N SER A 576 -3.21 54.90 -37.56
CA SER A 576 -4.68 54.75 -37.80
C SER A 576 -5.14 53.29 -38.07
N ASN A 577 -6.28 52.92 -37.44
CA ASN A 577 -7.39 52.00 -37.81
C ASN A 577 -7.07 50.60 -38.45
N ASN A 578 -7.70 49.46 -38.12
CA ASN A 578 -9.13 49.21 -37.87
C ASN A 578 -9.35 47.77 -37.32
N THR A 579 -10.26 47.65 -36.34
CA THR A 579 -11.28 46.61 -36.11
C THR A 579 -11.02 45.10 -36.32
N SER A 580 -11.14 44.38 -35.19
CA SER A 580 -11.91 43.16 -34.89
C SER A 580 -11.83 41.93 -35.80
N ASP A 581 -11.36 40.80 -35.24
CA ASP A 581 -12.22 39.63 -35.01
C ASP A 581 -11.58 38.66 -33.99
N THR A 582 -12.39 38.31 -32.99
CA THR A 582 -12.10 37.35 -31.92
C THR A 582 -12.43 35.92 -32.36
N TYR A 583 -11.45 35.02 -32.28
CA TYR A 583 -11.67 33.58 -32.10
C TYR A 583 -10.64 33.01 -31.11
N THR A 584 -11.13 32.55 -29.97
CA THR A 584 -10.43 31.78 -28.95
C THR A 584 -10.19 30.34 -29.43
N THR A 585 -8.96 29.85 -29.32
CA THR A 585 -8.64 28.41 -29.28
C THR A 585 -7.48 28.15 -28.32
N TYR A 586 -7.64 27.05 -27.58
CA TYR A 586 -6.64 26.32 -26.82
C TYR A 586 -5.59 25.67 -27.74
N ASP A 587 -4.57 25.09 -27.10
CA ASP A 587 -3.53 24.14 -27.59
C ASP A 587 -2.19 24.77 -27.97
N GLU A 588 -1.16 24.57 -27.13
CA GLU A 588 -0.25 23.40 -27.02
C GLU A 588 0.93 23.54 -28.00
N ASP A 589 2.10 23.05 -27.59
CA ASP A 589 3.20 22.71 -28.51
C ASP A 589 3.68 23.79 -29.51
N SER A 590 4.72 24.53 -29.13
CA SER A 590 5.67 25.07 -30.12
C SER A 590 7.12 25.15 -29.61
N ALA A 591 7.51 24.14 -28.82
CA ALA A 591 8.88 23.61 -28.86
C ALA A 591 8.88 22.20 -29.48
N GLN A 592 8.00 21.98 -30.46
CA GLN A 592 8.22 21.03 -31.54
C GLN A 592 8.52 21.81 -32.82
N THR A 593 9.69 22.45 -32.87
CA THR A 593 10.41 22.38 -34.14
C THR A 593 11.01 20.98 -34.16
N SER A 594 10.35 20.11 -34.92
CA SER A 594 10.74 18.73 -35.14
C SER A 594 12.27 18.58 -35.25
N ASN A 595 12.87 17.52 -34.70
CA ASN A 595 14.29 17.20 -34.91
C ASN A 595 14.66 17.15 -36.42
N THR A 596 13.66 17.06 -37.31
CA THR A 596 13.76 17.23 -38.77
C THR A 596 14.01 18.67 -39.26
N GLN A 597 13.56 19.73 -38.59
CA GLN A 597 13.78 21.12 -39.05
C GLN A 597 15.20 21.64 -38.77
N ILE A 598 15.85 21.18 -37.71
CA ILE A 598 17.27 21.49 -37.46
C ILE A 598 18.17 20.75 -38.47
N LEU A 599 17.79 19.51 -38.83
CA LEU A 599 18.44 18.72 -39.87
C LEU A 599 18.21 19.29 -41.29
N GLU A 600 17.00 19.74 -41.62
CA GLU A 600 16.71 20.42 -42.90
C GLU A 600 17.41 21.78 -43.02
N TRP A 601 17.63 22.48 -41.90
CA TRP A 601 18.31 23.78 -41.87
C TRP A 601 19.85 23.65 -41.90
N LEU A 602 20.40 22.57 -41.34
CA LEU A 602 21.84 22.22 -41.44
C LEU A 602 22.27 21.78 -42.86
N LEU A 603 21.33 21.46 -43.75
CA LEU A 603 21.59 20.95 -45.10
C LEU A 603 21.43 21.99 -46.22
N ASP A 604 21.16 23.27 -45.91
CA ASP A 604 20.89 24.32 -46.93
C ASP A 604 22.18 25.01 -47.42
N PRO A 605 22.58 24.88 -48.71
CA PRO A 605 23.89 25.31 -49.20
C PRO A 605 23.81 26.68 -49.89
N LYS A 606 23.46 27.77 -49.19
CA LYS A 606 23.59 29.14 -49.75
C LYS A 606 23.93 30.21 -48.71
N PRO A 607 25.19 30.70 -48.66
CA PRO A 607 25.58 31.82 -47.81
C PRO A 607 25.40 33.13 -48.60
N GLY A 608 24.40 33.93 -48.26
CA GLY A 608 24.24 35.25 -48.86
C GLY A 608 22.92 35.93 -48.54
N GLN A 609 23.03 37.13 -47.96
CA GLN A 609 21.98 38.12 -47.68
C GLN A 609 21.06 37.87 -46.49
N ARG A 610 21.44 38.40 -45.31
CA ARG A 610 20.49 39.04 -44.35
C ARG A 610 21.16 40.17 -43.56
N MET A 611 21.36 41.32 -44.22
CA MET A 611 21.57 42.61 -43.57
C MET A 611 20.35 43.50 -43.85
N LEU A 612 19.20 43.14 -43.28
CA LEU A 612 18.02 44.02 -43.22
C LEU A 612 17.00 43.54 -42.18
N HIS A 613 17.43 43.21 -40.96
CA HIS A 613 16.50 42.98 -39.83
C HIS A 613 17.19 43.26 -38.48
N LEU A 614 18.16 44.20 -38.47
CA LEU A 614 19.04 44.46 -37.33
C LEU A 614 18.81 45.83 -36.66
N LYS A 615 17.55 46.32 -36.62
CA LYS A 615 17.19 47.55 -35.90
C LYS A 615 15.90 47.49 -35.06
N GLN A 616 15.35 46.31 -34.78
CA GLN A 616 14.05 46.21 -34.08
C GLN A 616 13.91 45.15 -32.98
N MET A 617 15.01 44.62 -32.40
CA MET A 617 14.89 43.68 -31.29
C MET A 617 15.88 43.98 -30.15
N ILE A 618 15.76 45.17 -29.58
CA ILE A 618 15.96 45.42 -28.14
C ILE A 618 14.73 46.23 -27.72
N ASN A 619 13.61 45.55 -27.50
CA ASN A 619 12.52 46.12 -26.74
C ASN A 619 12.47 45.30 -25.46
N CYS A 620 12.87 45.91 -24.35
CA CYS A 620 12.57 45.41 -23.02
C CYS A 620 11.05 45.22 -22.97
N GLN A 621 10.58 43.98 -22.94
CA GLN A 621 9.18 43.73 -22.58
C GLN A 621 9.06 44.01 -21.08
N GLU A 622 8.47 45.15 -20.74
CA GLU A 622 7.61 45.27 -19.57
C GLU A 622 6.56 44.16 -19.65
N ILE A 623 6.65 43.18 -18.75
CA ILE A 623 5.57 42.21 -18.58
C ILE A 623 4.59 42.84 -17.60
N GLN A 624 3.50 43.40 -18.15
CA GLN A 624 2.34 43.85 -17.40
C GLN A 624 1.76 42.70 -16.56
N CYS A 625 1.56 42.96 -15.26
CA CYS A 625 0.70 42.15 -14.40
C CYS A 625 -0.71 42.12 -15.01
N LYS A 626 -1.16 40.94 -15.44
CA LYS A 626 -2.53 40.71 -15.90
C LYS A 626 -3.36 40.26 -14.70
N GLU A 627 -4.37 41.05 -14.34
CA GLU A 627 -5.39 40.69 -13.36
C GLU A 627 -6.04 39.36 -13.74
N ILE A 628 -6.13 38.43 -12.79
CA ILE A 628 -6.95 37.23 -12.88
C ILE A 628 -8.15 37.45 -11.96
N LEU A 629 -9.25 37.91 -12.57
CA LEU A 629 -10.61 37.61 -12.14
C LEU A 629 -10.98 36.29 -12.79
N ASP A 630 -11.00 35.20 -12.02
CA ASP A 630 -12.07 34.20 -12.05
C ASP A 630 -11.81 33.16 -10.96
N GLY A 631 -12.85 32.91 -10.16
CA GLY A 631 -12.80 32.10 -8.96
C GLY A 631 -12.68 30.62 -9.25
N GLU A 632 -11.62 30.01 -8.71
CA GLU A 632 -11.54 28.69 -8.08
C GLU A 632 -10.04 28.43 -7.79
N SER A 633 -9.55 28.91 -6.63
CA SER A 633 -8.16 28.76 -6.24
C SER A 633 -8.01 27.79 -5.06
N THR A 634 -7.41 26.63 -5.36
CA THR A 634 -6.63 25.89 -4.38
C THR A 634 -5.39 26.73 -4.06
N CYS A 635 -5.23 27.13 -2.79
CA CYS A 635 -4.11 27.95 -2.35
C CYS A 635 -2.80 27.15 -2.36
N THR A 636 -2.00 27.28 -3.41
CA THR A 636 -0.56 27.09 -3.30
C THR A 636 0.08 28.40 -2.83
N SER A 637 0.89 28.34 -1.77
CA SER A 637 1.59 29.49 -1.17
C SER A 637 2.61 30.11 -2.15
N HIS A 638 2.13 30.90 -3.10
CA HIS A 638 2.98 31.68 -3.98
C HIS A 638 3.17 33.09 -3.40
N PHE A 639 4.41 33.43 -3.06
CA PHE A 639 4.79 34.80 -2.70
C PHE A 639 4.46 35.77 -3.84
N LEU A 640 3.91 36.94 -3.50
CA LEU A 640 3.54 37.96 -4.47
C LEU A 640 4.78 38.77 -4.86
N CYS A 641 5.01 38.93 -6.17
CA CYS A 641 6.04 39.86 -6.64
C CYS A 641 5.65 41.29 -6.24
N GLY A 642 6.60 42.05 -5.72
CA GLY A 642 6.40 43.38 -5.14
C GLY A 642 6.23 43.39 -3.62
N GLU A 643 6.16 42.22 -2.97
CA GLU A 643 6.04 42.12 -1.51
C GLU A 643 7.37 42.52 -0.82
N GLU A 644 7.26 43.46 0.12
CA GLU A 644 8.33 43.83 1.05
C GLU A 644 8.35 42.86 2.23
N VAL A 645 9.50 42.23 2.45
CA VAL A 645 9.70 41.25 3.51
C VAL A 645 10.90 41.64 4.36
N ASN A 646 10.75 41.56 5.68
CA ASN A 646 11.85 41.79 6.61
C ASN A 646 12.53 40.46 6.93
N ILE A 647 13.80 40.33 6.53
CA ILE A 647 14.60 39.13 6.77
C ILE A 647 15.78 39.53 7.66
N ARG A 648 15.77 39.05 8.91
CA ARG A 648 16.81 39.35 9.93
C ARG A 648 17.07 40.86 10.12
N GLY A 649 16.01 41.67 10.14
CA GLY A 649 16.09 43.12 10.32
C GLY A 649 16.44 43.91 9.06
N GLN A 650 16.56 43.25 7.89
CA GLN A 650 16.79 43.92 6.61
C GLN A 650 15.53 43.85 5.74
N ASN A 651 15.11 44.99 5.21
CA ASN A 651 14.03 45.05 4.23
C ASN A 651 14.52 44.52 2.89
N MET A 652 13.78 43.58 2.33
CA MET A 652 14.04 42.97 1.04
C MET A 652 12.74 42.93 0.23
N VAL A 653 12.85 43.11 -1.08
CA VAL A 653 11.68 43.09 -1.98
C VAL A 653 11.76 41.86 -2.87
N ILE A 654 10.66 41.11 -2.96
CA ILE A 654 10.52 40.01 -3.92
C ILE A 654 10.26 40.63 -5.29
N VAL A 655 11.21 40.54 -6.21
CA VAL A 655 11.14 41.25 -7.50
C VAL A 655 10.37 40.43 -8.52
N GLU A 656 10.81 39.19 -8.77
CA GLU A 656 10.22 38.31 -9.78
C GLU A 656 10.51 36.84 -9.48
N ARG A 657 9.67 35.96 -10.01
CA ARG A 657 9.91 34.51 -10.02
C ARG A 657 10.79 34.16 -11.22
N LEU A 658 12.00 33.68 -10.97
CA LEU A 658 12.98 33.33 -12.01
C LEU A 658 12.72 31.96 -12.63
N GLY A 659 12.19 31.01 -11.86
CA GLY A 659 11.88 29.68 -12.38
C GLY A 659 11.27 28.73 -11.35
N THR A 660 10.62 27.68 -11.83
CA THR A 660 10.01 26.60 -11.06
C THR A 660 10.49 25.26 -11.55
N GLY A 661 10.91 24.37 -10.65
CA GLY A 661 11.34 23.01 -10.96
C GLY A 661 10.86 22.00 -9.91
N SER A 662 11.22 20.74 -10.10
CA SER A 662 10.89 19.64 -9.17
C SER A 662 11.47 19.82 -7.76
N TYR A 663 12.53 20.64 -7.62
CA TYR A 663 13.27 20.86 -6.37
C TYR A 663 12.99 22.24 -5.74
N GLY A 664 11.94 22.94 -6.19
CA GLY A 664 11.53 24.23 -5.61
C GLY A 664 11.37 25.37 -6.62
N THR A 665 11.16 26.57 -6.08
CA THR A 665 10.94 27.80 -6.86
C THR A 665 12.05 28.79 -6.58
N VAL A 666 12.63 29.40 -7.62
CA VAL A 666 13.67 30.41 -7.47
C VAL A 666 13.10 31.79 -7.71
N TYR A 667 13.36 32.69 -6.77
CA TYR A 667 12.92 34.08 -6.80
C TYR A 667 14.13 35.02 -6.85
N LYS A 668 13.96 36.17 -7.49
CA LYS A 668 14.89 37.29 -7.41
C LYS A 668 14.44 38.21 -6.29
N PHE A 669 15.39 38.57 -5.45
CA PHE A 669 15.19 39.52 -4.37
C PHE A 669 16.07 40.75 -4.58
N PHE A 670 15.58 41.90 -4.12
CA PHE A 670 16.36 43.13 -4.00
C PHE A 670 16.59 43.42 -2.52
N ASN A 671 17.85 43.56 -2.11
CA ASN A 671 18.22 43.97 -0.76
C ASN A 671 18.38 45.49 -0.73
N GLU A 672 17.48 46.20 -0.05
CA GLU A 672 17.50 47.66 0.00
C GLU A 672 18.71 48.20 0.76
N ALA A 673 19.13 47.54 1.83
CA ALA A 673 20.28 47.98 2.63
C ALA A 673 21.60 47.87 1.87
N LYS A 674 21.76 46.82 1.04
CA LYS A 674 22.98 46.56 0.25
C LYS A 674 22.91 47.08 -1.18
N GLN A 675 21.75 47.56 -1.63
CA GLN A 675 21.50 48.02 -3.00
C GLN A 675 21.92 46.99 -4.06
N ASN A 676 21.58 45.72 -3.86
CA ASN A 676 21.96 44.63 -4.77
C ASN A 676 20.86 43.56 -4.93
N PHE A 677 20.94 42.82 -6.04
CA PHE A 677 20.05 41.68 -6.32
C PHE A 677 20.69 40.36 -5.89
N PHE A 678 19.87 39.45 -5.38
CA PHE A 678 20.25 38.06 -5.13
C PHE A 678 19.16 37.10 -5.58
N ALA A 679 19.52 35.84 -5.82
CA ALA A 679 18.57 34.79 -6.13
C ALA A 679 18.34 33.93 -4.88
N ALA A 680 17.10 33.57 -4.58
CA ALA A 680 16.77 32.69 -3.47
C ALA A 680 15.91 31.52 -3.94
N LYS A 681 16.40 30.29 -3.71
CA LYS A 681 15.67 29.06 -3.97
C LYS A 681 14.83 28.72 -2.75
N MET A 682 13.51 28.77 -2.93
CA MET A 682 12.51 28.38 -1.96
C MET A 682 12.30 26.87 -2.03
N PHE A 683 12.51 26.20 -0.90
CA PHE A 683 12.21 24.79 -0.71
C PHE A 683 10.79 24.64 -0.16
N GLN A 684 10.11 23.56 -0.54
CA GLN A 684 8.81 23.24 0.05
C GLN A 684 9.01 22.93 1.54
N VAL A 685 8.01 23.24 2.38
CA VAL A 685 8.10 23.01 3.84
C VAL A 685 8.45 21.55 4.15
N ARG A 686 7.91 20.61 3.37
CA ARG A 686 8.15 19.16 3.47
C ARG A 686 9.55 18.70 3.00
N ASP A 687 10.32 19.54 2.31
CA ASP A 687 11.63 19.19 1.71
C ASP A 687 12.81 19.82 2.47
N PHE A 688 12.77 19.75 3.81
CA PHE A 688 13.84 20.26 4.66
C PHE A 688 15.15 19.47 4.52
N GLU A 689 15.07 18.14 4.39
CA GLU A 689 16.23 17.28 4.14
C GLU A 689 16.94 17.64 2.83
N GLY A 690 16.18 17.88 1.75
CA GLY A 690 16.71 18.30 0.46
C GLY A 690 17.43 19.66 0.56
N PHE A 691 16.83 20.61 1.27
CA PHE A 691 17.47 21.89 1.60
C PHE A 691 18.79 21.70 2.35
N VAL A 692 18.81 20.94 3.45
CA VAL A 692 20.01 20.71 4.27
C VAL A 692 21.10 20.01 3.47
N ALA A 693 20.74 19.00 2.69
CA ALA A 693 21.69 18.25 1.86
C ALA A 693 22.33 19.15 0.79
N GLU A 694 21.53 19.89 0.02
CA GLU A 694 22.04 20.81 -1.01
C GLU A 694 22.86 21.94 -0.38
N TYR A 695 22.35 22.58 0.67
CA TYR A 695 23.01 23.68 1.36
C TYR A 695 24.38 23.25 1.90
N SER A 696 24.46 22.11 2.59
CA SER A 696 25.71 21.62 3.19
C SER A 696 26.76 21.30 2.14
N LYS A 697 26.36 20.65 1.04
CA LYS A 697 27.24 20.37 -0.12
C LYS A 697 27.77 21.66 -0.73
N LEU A 698 26.88 22.60 -1.03
CA LEU A 698 27.24 23.84 -1.71
C LEU A 698 28.07 24.77 -0.82
N ARG A 699 27.80 24.79 0.49
CA ARG A 699 28.59 25.52 1.50
C ARG A 699 30.00 24.97 1.61
N LEU A 700 30.14 23.64 1.66
CA LEU A 700 31.45 22.99 1.65
C LEU A 700 32.20 23.32 0.34
N LEU A 701 31.54 23.15 -0.81
CA LEU A 701 32.13 23.44 -2.11
C LEU A 701 32.58 24.91 -2.24
N ASN A 702 31.76 25.86 -1.79
CA ASN A 702 32.08 27.29 -1.75
C ASN A 702 33.28 27.61 -0.86
N SER A 703 33.40 26.95 0.31
CA SER A 703 34.53 27.18 1.23
C SER A 703 35.88 26.84 0.60
N TYR A 704 35.94 25.78 -0.21
CA TYR A 704 37.13 25.41 -0.96
C TYR A 704 37.28 26.22 -2.23
N ALA A 705 36.17 26.58 -2.91
CA ALA A 705 36.21 27.42 -4.10
C ALA A 705 36.86 28.77 -3.77
N LYS A 706 36.51 29.37 -2.62
CA LYS A 706 37.14 30.58 -2.11
C LYS A 706 38.64 30.41 -1.89
N LYS A 707 39.08 29.32 -1.26
CA LYS A 707 40.51 29.00 -1.05
C LYS A 707 41.26 28.79 -2.37
N ALA A 708 40.64 28.12 -3.32
CA ALA A 708 41.19 27.81 -4.63
C ALA A 708 41.00 28.93 -5.68
N LYS A 709 40.40 30.07 -5.29
CA LYS A 709 40.01 31.18 -6.18
C LYS A 709 39.21 30.73 -7.40
N LYS A 710 38.34 29.73 -7.23
CA LYS A 710 37.47 29.19 -8.29
C LYS A 710 36.20 30.01 -8.40
N THR A 711 35.85 30.42 -9.62
CA THR A 711 34.72 31.32 -9.90
C THR A 711 33.57 30.65 -10.66
N ASN A 712 33.75 29.39 -11.06
CA ASN A 712 32.83 28.64 -11.94
C ASN A 712 31.75 27.85 -11.20
N ILE A 713 31.62 28.03 -9.88
CA ILE A 713 30.58 27.46 -9.03
C ILE A 713 29.78 28.61 -8.43
N VAL A 714 28.46 28.47 -8.36
CA VAL A 714 27.58 29.50 -7.80
C VAL A 714 27.95 29.87 -6.36
N HIS A 715 28.00 31.17 -6.09
CA HIS A 715 28.29 31.67 -4.76
C HIS A 715 27.05 31.58 -3.86
N LEU A 716 27.15 30.74 -2.82
CA LEU A 716 26.17 30.66 -1.74
C LEU A 716 26.38 31.84 -0.78
N LEU A 717 25.34 32.65 -0.59
CA LEU A 717 25.39 33.83 0.29
C LEU A 717 25.00 33.46 1.72
N ASP A 718 23.79 32.94 1.91
CA ASP A 718 23.27 32.50 3.21
C ASP A 718 21.99 31.66 3.02
N TYR A 719 21.29 31.34 4.11
CA TYR A 719 19.92 30.87 4.12
C TYR A 719 19.05 31.75 5.02
N PHE A 720 17.74 31.73 4.78
CA PHE A 720 16.77 32.35 5.68
C PHE A 720 15.46 31.56 5.65
N VAL A 721 14.60 31.82 6.63
CA VAL A 721 13.26 31.23 6.71
C VAL A 721 12.26 32.36 6.59
N LEU A 722 11.27 32.21 5.71
CA LEU A 722 10.21 33.18 5.48
C LEU A 722 8.90 32.41 5.29
N ASN A 723 7.87 32.75 6.09
CA ASN A 723 6.57 32.06 6.10
C ASN A 723 6.70 30.52 6.13
N LEU A 724 7.53 29.99 7.03
CA LEU A 724 7.83 28.56 7.21
C LEU A 724 8.58 27.87 6.05
N HIS A 725 8.91 28.58 4.98
CA HIS A 725 9.72 28.05 3.89
C HIS A 725 11.20 28.34 4.11
N CYS A 726 12.06 27.34 3.87
CA CYS A 726 13.51 27.53 3.83
C CYS A 726 13.93 28.10 2.48
N PHE A 727 14.68 29.19 2.51
CA PHE A 727 15.25 29.84 1.35
C PHE A 727 16.77 29.71 1.36
N MET A 728 17.34 29.25 0.26
CA MET A 728 18.79 29.27 0.01
C MET A 728 19.13 30.48 -0.85
N SER A 729 19.86 31.46 -0.30
CA SER A 729 20.27 32.69 -0.96
C SER A 729 21.62 32.53 -1.67
N MET A 730 21.68 32.94 -2.93
CA MET A 730 22.81 32.81 -3.85
C MET A 730 23.00 34.11 -4.64
N GLU A 731 24.17 34.28 -5.26
CA GLU A 731 24.38 35.39 -6.20
C GLU A 731 23.34 35.36 -7.33
N TYR A 732 22.86 36.53 -7.73
CA TYR A 732 21.96 36.65 -8.87
C TYR A 732 22.76 36.58 -10.18
N LEU A 733 22.37 35.66 -11.06
CA LEU A 733 22.96 35.49 -12.39
C LEU A 733 21.89 35.78 -13.45
N PRO A 734 22.07 36.81 -14.30
CA PRO A 734 21.00 37.32 -15.16
C PRO A 734 20.71 36.46 -16.38
N PHE A 735 21.66 35.63 -16.82
CA PHE A 735 21.53 34.89 -18.07
C PHE A 735 21.85 33.40 -17.90
N SER A 736 20.94 32.53 -18.35
CA SER A 736 21.21 31.11 -18.53
C SER A 736 22.06 30.88 -19.79
N TYR A 737 22.89 29.84 -19.77
CA TYR A 737 23.70 29.41 -20.92
C TYR A 737 22.86 29.12 -22.18
N THR A 738 21.54 28.90 -22.04
CA THR A 738 20.61 28.83 -23.18
C THR A 738 20.62 30.07 -24.10
N ILE A 739 21.05 31.25 -23.62
CA ILE A 739 21.20 32.44 -24.47
C ILE A 739 22.36 32.31 -25.47
N VAL A 740 23.42 31.61 -25.08
CA VAL A 740 24.56 31.28 -25.94
C VAL A 740 24.05 30.44 -27.10
N ARG A 741 23.24 29.42 -26.77
CA ARG A 741 22.60 28.55 -27.76
C ARG A 741 21.68 29.32 -28.71
N LYS A 742 20.88 30.29 -28.23
CA LYS A 742 19.98 31.06 -29.11
C LYS A 742 20.72 31.95 -30.11
N ASN A 743 21.92 32.41 -29.74
CA ASN A 743 22.76 33.30 -30.54
C ASN A 743 23.99 32.57 -31.11
N TRP A 744 23.88 31.24 -31.30
CA TRP A 744 25.00 30.38 -31.68
C TRP A 744 25.63 30.78 -33.03
N ASN A 745 24.84 31.31 -33.95
CA ASN A 745 25.28 31.84 -35.24
C ASN A 745 26.23 33.04 -35.13
N LEU A 746 26.36 33.63 -33.93
CA LEU A 746 27.30 34.71 -33.62
C LEU A 746 28.56 34.22 -32.89
N LEU A 747 28.66 32.91 -32.60
CA LEU A 747 29.76 32.35 -31.82
C LEU A 747 30.85 31.80 -32.74
N ASP A 748 32.02 32.42 -32.67
CA ASP A 748 33.24 31.85 -33.22
C ASP A 748 33.75 30.71 -32.33
N VAL A 749 34.50 29.76 -32.90
CA VAL A 749 35.10 28.62 -32.20
C VAL A 749 35.98 29.06 -31.03
N PHE A 750 36.60 30.24 -31.10
CA PHE A 750 37.36 30.84 -30.01
C PHE A 750 36.49 31.20 -28.79
N ILE A 751 35.26 31.68 -29.01
CA ILE A 751 34.31 31.97 -27.93
C ILE A 751 33.81 30.66 -27.32
N ILE A 752 33.47 29.67 -28.17
CA ILE A 752 33.09 28.32 -27.73
C ILE A 752 34.19 27.73 -26.84
N ARG A 753 35.46 27.85 -27.26
CA ARG A 753 36.62 27.42 -26.47
C ARG A 753 36.66 28.05 -25.08
N ARG A 754 36.47 29.37 -24.97
CA ARG A 754 36.50 30.08 -23.68
C ARG A 754 35.34 29.66 -22.77
N LEU A 755 34.15 29.45 -23.32
CA LEU A 755 32.98 29.01 -22.55
C LEU A 755 33.16 27.57 -22.03
N LEU A 756 33.57 26.65 -22.92
CA LEU A 756 33.79 25.25 -22.56
C LEU A 756 34.97 25.08 -21.59
N PHE A 757 36.01 25.91 -21.70
CA PHE A 757 37.14 25.89 -20.77
C PHE A 757 36.72 26.22 -19.33
N GLN A 758 35.88 27.24 -19.17
CA GLN A 758 35.36 27.64 -17.87
C GLN A 758 34.39 26.59 -17.29
N LEU A 759 33.58 25.97 -18.15
CA LEU A 759 32.70 24.88 -17.75
C LEU A 759 33.50 23.66 -17.27
N ILE A 760 34.50 23.22 -18.03
CA ILE A 760 35.31 22.06 -17.66
C ILE A 760 36.15 22.34 -16.40
N ASP A 761 36.61 23.58 -16.19
CA ASP A 761 37.30 23.96 -14.96
C ASP A 761 36.40 23.79 -13.72
N GLY A 762 35.12 24.17 -13.83
CA GLY A 762 34.11 23.92 -12.79
C GLY A 762 33.86 22.43 -12.55
N ILE A 763 33.76 21.63 -13.62
CA ILE A 763 33.57 20.17 -13.53
C ILE A 763 34.77 19.50 -12.86
N VAL A 764 35.99 19.84 -13.26
CA VAL A 764 37.22 19.33 -12.62
C VAL A 764 37.22 19.64 -11.13
N PHE A 765 36.79 20.85 -10.75
CA PHE A 765 36.79 21.28 -9.36
C PHE A 765 35.91 20.42 -8.46
N TYR A 766 34.64 20.18 -8.81
CA TYR A 766 33.74 19.38 -7.95
C TYR A 766 33.94 17.85 -8.09
N SER A 767 34.48 17.38 -9.21
CA SER A 767 34.66 15.93 -9.45
C SER A 767 35.98 15.38 -8.90
N SER A 768 36.95 16.25 -8.59
CA SER A 768 38.25 15.87 -8.05
C SER A 768 38.24 15.70 -6.53
N TYR A 769 39.32 15.13 -5.98
CA TYR A 769 39.56 15.11 -4.53
C TYR A 769 39.53 16.54 -3.94
N PRO A 770 38.89 16.77 -2.78
CA PRO A 770 38.32 15.79 -1.85
C PRO A 770 36.83 15.45 -2.06
N PHE A 771 36.18 15.97 -3.09
CA PHE A 771 34.71 15.94 -3.22
C PHE A 771 34.17 14.68 -3.88
N PHE A 772 34.75 14.29 -5.02
CA PHE A 772 34.24 13.19 -5.87
C PHE A 772 32.74 13.28 -6.16
N LEU A 773 32.23 14.50 -6.36
CA LEU A 773 30.83 14.74 -6.63
C LEU A 773 30.51 14.46 -8.10
N VAL A 774 29.33 13.91 -8.31
CA VAL A 774 28.64 13.83 -9.60
C VAL A 774 27.51 14.85 -9.52
N HIS A 775 27.45 15.81 -10.45
CA HIS A 775 26.38 16.81 -10.51
C HIS A 775 25.04 16.16 -10.87
N ALA A 776 25.07 15.17 -11.77
CA ALA A 776 23.94 14.31 -12.15
C ALA A 776 22.74 15.02 -12.79
N ASP A 777 22.75 16.35 -12.96
CA ASP A 777 21.79 17.09 -13.79
C ASP A 777 22.44 18.26 -14.58
N LEU A 778 23.64 18.03 -15.11
CA LEU A 778 24.35 19.03 -15.90
C LEU A 778 23.68 19.26 -17.26
N LYS A 779 23.26 20.50 -17.54
CA LYS A 779 22.55 20.90 -18.77
C LYS A 779 22.66 22.42 -18.97
N SER A 780 22.37 22.90 -20.19
CA SER A 780 22.43 24.34 -20.52
C SER A 780 21.52 25.24 -19.65
N ARG A 781 20.47 24.70 -19.01
CA ARG A 781 19.63 25.44 -18.05
C ARG A 781 20.26 25.59 -16.65
N ASN A 782 21.14 24.66 -16.26
CA ASN A 782 21.81 24.65 -14.95
C ASN A 782 23.26 25.19 -15.05
N VAL A 783 23.53 25.94 -16.11
CA VAL A 783 24.75 26.73 -16.28
C VAL A 783 24.31 28.15 -16.59
N MET A 784 24.89 29.09 -15.86
CA MET A 784 24.57 30.51 -15.90
C MET A 784 25.80 31.32 -16.30
N LEU A 785 25.58 32.57 -16.69
CA LEU A 785 26.62 33.50 -17.10
C LEU A 785 26.65 34.70 -16.15
N ARG A 786 27.85 35.05 -15.69
CA ARG A 786 28.14 36.30 -14.98
C ARG A 786 28.67 37.33 -15.98
N GLY A 787 28.14 38.55 -15.94
CA GLY A 787 28.48 39.64 -16.87
C GLY A 787 27.40 39.93 -17.91
N THR A 788 27.60 40.96 -18.73
CA THR A 788 26.61 41.43 -19.73
C THR A 788 27.11 41.38 -21.19
N CYS A 789 28.37 40.99 -21.42
CA CYS A 789 28.98 40.99 -22.75
C CYS A 789 29.59 39.61 -23.08
N PHE A 790 29.40 39.16 -24.33
CA PHE A 790 29.89 37.86 -24.83
C PHE A 790 31.39 37.64 -24.63
N GLU A 791 32.19 38.70 -24.74
CA GLU A 791 33.65 38.62 -24.60
C GLU A 791 34.12 38.44 -23.15
N ASN A 792 33.25 38.71 -22.16
CA ASN A 792 33.59 38.73 -20.73
C ASN A 792 32.66 37.86 -19.87
N PHE A 793 31.87 36.96 -20.48
CA PHE A 793 31.04 36.05 -19.71
C PHE A 793 31.89 35.09 -18.89
N GLN A 794 31.59 35.01 -17.59
CA GLN A 794 32.07 33.92 -16.75
C GLN A 794 31.00 32.83 -16.65
N VAL A 795 31.39 31.58 -16.88
CA VAL A 795 30.49 30.43 -16.81
C VAL A 795 30.41 29.94 -15.37
N VAL A 796 29.19 29.82 -14.85
CA VAL A 796 28.92 29.42 -13.46
C VAL A 796 27.94 28.24 -13.44
N ILE A 797 28.34 27.15 -12.81
CA ILE A 797 27.49 25.96 -12.61
C ILE A 797 26.58 26.21 -11.41
N VAL A 798 25.28 25.94 -11.57
CA VAL A 798 24.24 26.12 -10.55
C VAL A 798 23.47 24.81 -10.30
N ASP A 799 22.68 24.78 -9.22
CA ASP A 799 21.72 23.72 -8.89
C ASP A 799 22.37 22.35 -8.57
N PHE A 800 22.94 22.27 -7.36
CA PHE A 800 23.60 21.06 -6.84
C PHE A 800 22.63 20.15 -6.05
N GLY A 801 21.32 20.31 -6.25
CA GLY A 801 20.27 19.54 -5.57
C GLY A 801 20.44 18.03 -5.78
N MET A 802 20.68 17.62 -7.03
CA MET A 802 20.91 16.22 -7.40
C MET A 802 22.36 15.75 -7.20
N ALA A 803 23.27 16.67 -6.86
CA ALA A 803 24.69 16.34 -6.81
C ALA A 803 24.99 15.39 -5.63
N ASN A 804 25.71 14.30 -5.89
CA ASN A 804 26.08 13.36 -4.84
C ASN A 804 27.34 12.57 -5.21
N MET A 805 27.91 11.84 -4.24
CA MET A 805 29.02 10.93 -4.55
C MET A 805 28.49 9.72 -5.32
N ALA A 806 29.23 9.24 -6.33
CA ALA A 806 28.77 8.17 -7.22
C ALA A 806 28.19 6.93 -6.49
N HIS A 807 28.80 6.50 -5.39
CA HIS A 807 28.38 5.30 -4.63
C HIS A 807 27.12 5.50 -3.77
N THR A 808 26.63 6.73 -3.64
CA THR A 808 25.45 7.06 -2.81
C THR A 808 24.15 7.07 -3.63
N PHE A 809 24.23 7.06 -4.96
CA PHE A 809 23.04 6.98 -5.81
C PHE A 809 22.36 5.61 -5.66
N THR A 810 21.09 5.63 -5.27
CA THR A 810 20.27 4.41 -5.04
C THR A 810 19.40 4.03 -6.24
N HIS A 811 19.30 4.92 -7.23
CA HIS A 811 18.48 4.78 -8.43
C HIS A 811 19.20 5.37 -9.65
N HIS A 812 18.77 4.96 -10.84
CA HIS A 812 19.37 5.37 -12.11
C HIS A 812 18.51 6.41 -12.87
N HIS A 813 17.44 6.93 -12.25
CA HIS A 813 16.64 8.01 -12.83
C HIS A 813 17.27 9.37 -12.53
N ILE A 814 18.48 9.57 -13.05
CA ILE A 814 19.27 10.79 -12.92
C ILE A 814 19.62 11.34 -14.31
N GLN A 815 20.08 12.58 -14.40
CA GLN A 815 20.30 13.35 -15.63
C GLN A 815 19.03 13.66 -16.42
N THR A 816 18.92 14.89 -16.93
CA THR A 816 17.84 15.28 -17.84
C THR A 816 17.93 14.50 -19.17
N LEU A 817 16.78 14.10 -19.73
CA LEU A 817 16.69 13.45 -21.05
C LEU A 817 17.38 14.33 -22.12
N GLY A 818 18.10 13.69 -23.05
CA GLY A 818 18.94 14.39 -24.03
C GLY A 818 20.36 14.71 -23.54
N TYR A 819 20.63 14.67 -22.23
CA TYR A 819 21.99 14.81 -21.65
C TYR A 819 22.46 13.55 -20.91
N ARG A 820 21.57 12.56 -20.79
CA ARG A 820 21.76 11.33 -20.00
C ARG A 820 22.75 10.39 -20.66
N ALA A 821 23.72 9.91 -19.89
CA ALA A 821 24.74 8.97 -20.35
C ALA A 821 24.16 7.58 -20.63
N PRO A 822 24.74 6.80 -21.57
CA PRO A 822 24.24 5.48 -21.91
C PRO A 822 24.26 4.51 -20.73
N GLU A 823 25.33 4.49 -19.91
CA GLU A 823 25.40 3.65 -18.72
C GLU A 823 24.27 3.93 -17.71
N VAL A 824 23.81 5.18 -17.59
CA VAL A 824 22.69 5.54 -16.71
C VAL A 824 21.36 5.02 -17.27
N ALA A 825 21.12 5.21 -18.57
CA ALA A 825 19.90 4.74 -19.22
C ALA A 825 19.79 3.20 -19.22
N PHE A 826 20.90 2.50 -19.46
CA PHE A 826 20.97 1.04 -19.47
C PHE A 826 21.13 0.41 -18.08
N ARG A 827 21.14 1.22 -17.00
CA ARG A 827 21.20 0.78 -15.59
C ARG A 827 22.53 0.10 -15.20
N PHE A 828 23.64 0.55 -15.77
CA PHE A 828 25.00 0.12 -15.43
C PHE A 828 25.59 0.99 -14.32
N PRO A 829 26.60 0.47 -13.58
CA PRO A 829 27.38 1.28 -12.65
C PRO A 829 27.99 2.49 -13.35
N PHE A 830 27.98 3.63 -12.68
CA PHE A 830 28.44 4.90 -13.20
C PHE A 830 29.22 5.68 -12.15
N TYR A 831 30.00 6.67 -12.60
CA TYR A 831 30.82 7.52 -11.75
C TYR A 831 30.74 9.00 -12.22
N THR A 832 31.76 9.80 -11.93
CA THR A 832 31.84 11.21 -12.36
C THR A 832 31.89 11.40 -13.87
N ASN A 833 32.19 10.33 -14.62
CA ASN A 833 32.22 10.32 -16.08
C ASN A 833 30.86 10.52 -16.77
N ILE A 834 29.74 10.42 -16.04
CA ILE A 834 28.41 10.74 -16.62
C ILE A 834 28.26 12.24 -16.89
N ASP A 835 28.86 13.09 -16.05
CA ASP A 835 28.84 14.55 -16.26
C ASP A 835 29.73 14.95 -17.44
N MET A 836 30.75 14.15 -17.74
CA MET A 836 31.56 14.32 -18.96
C MET A 836 30.77 14.01 -20.22
N PHE A 837 29.86 13.03 -20.17
CA PHE A 837 28.94 12.81 -21.28
C PHE A 837 28.01 14.01 -21.46
N SER A 838 27.40 14.52 -20.38
CA SER A 838 26.57 15.73 -20.43
C SER A 838 27.35 16.96 -20.92
N PHE A 839 28.63 17.10 -20.56
CA PHE A 839 29.53 18.13 -21.08
C PHE A 839 29.72 18.01 -22.60
N GLY A 840 29.97 16.81 -23.12
CA GLY A 840 30.09 16.57 -24.56
C GLY A 840 28.83 16.96 -25.33
N ILE A 841 27.65 16.66 -24.78
CA ILE A 841 26.36 17.06 -25.36
C ILE A 841 26.21 18.58 -25.33
N MET A 842 26.57 19.24 -24.23
CA MET A 842 26.51 20.70 -24.15
C MET A 842 27.50 21.39 -25.10
N ALA A 843 28.68 20.83 -25.30
CA ALA A 843 29.66 21.31 -26.27
C ALA A 843 29.11 21.21 -27.69
N LEU A 844 28.49 20.07 -28.04
CA LEU A 844 27.80 19.90 -29.31
C LEU A 844 26.59 20.84 -29.45
N GLU A 845 25.80 21.02 -28.39
CA GLU A 845 24.67 21.95 -28.35
C GLU A 845 25.10 23.40 -28.56
N THR A 846 26.27 23.78 -28.01
CA THR A 846 26.86 25.12 -28.18
C THR A 846 27.28 25.34 -29.63
N TYR A 847 27.86 24.32 -30.26
CA TYR A 847 28.31 24.37 -31.65
C TYR A 847 27.13 24.38 -32.65
N CYS A 848 26.13 23.52 -32.44
CA CYS A 848 25.00 23.35 -33.35
C CYS A 848 23.82 24.31 -33.09
N GLY A 849 23.83 25.07 -31.99
CA GLY A 849 22.71 25.93 -31.61
C GLY A 849 21.49 25.21 -31.06
N GLY A 850 21.58 23.91 -30.77
CA GLY A 850 20.45 23.07 -30.37
C GLY A 850 20.89 21.72 -29.80
N ASN A 851 20.13 21.18 -28.86
CA ASN A 851 20.33 19.80 -28.40
C ASN A 851 19.65 18.85 -29.39
N ILE A 852 20.45 18.22 -30.26
CA ILE A 852 19.97 17.26 -31.27
C ILE A 852 19.44 15.93 -30.69
N PHE A 853 19.68 15.68 -29.40
CA PHE A 853 19.23 14.49 -28.68
C PHE A 853 18.01 14.74 -27.77
N ALA A 854 17.41 15.93 -27.88
CA ALA A 854 16.16 16.24 -27.19
C ALA A 854 15.04 15.29 -27.65
N ALA A 855 14.37 14.67 -26.68
CA ALA A 855 13.39 13.62 -26.93
C ALA A 855 12.30 13.60 -25.85
N LYS A 856 11.12 13.04 -26.18
CA LYS A 856 9.99 12.96 -25.24
C LYS A 856 10.16 11.85 -24.21
N ASN A 857 10.97 10.84 -24.51
CA ASN A 857 11.19 9.69 -23.65
C ASN A 857 12.64 9.17 -23.73
N GLU A 858 13.04 8.41 -22.72
CA GLU A 858 14.40 7.86 -22.60
C GLU A 858 14.79 6.98 -23.80
N THR A 859 13.88 6.15 -24.29
CA THR A 859 14.16 5.26 -25.43
C THR A 859 14.39 5.99 -26.74
N GLU A 860 13.68 7.08 -26.98
CA GLU A 860 13.87 7.93 -28.16
C GLU A 860 15.20 8.69 -28.06
N SER A 861 15.53 9.25 -26.88
CA SER A 861 16.81 9.93 -26.65
C SER A 861 18.00 8.99 -26.92
N ILE A 862 17.95 7.78 -26.37
CA ILE A 862 19.02 6.78 -26.55
C ILE A 862 19.09 6.28 -27.99
N ALA A 863 17.94 6.12 -28.67
CA ALA A 863 17.95 5.72 -30.08
C ALA A 863 18.59 6.80 -30.98
N PHE A 864 18.33 8.09 -30.72
CA PHE A 864 19.00 9.18 -31.42
C PHE A 864 20.50 9.22 -31.14
N MET A 865 20.90 9.05 -29.87
CA MET A 865 22.33 8.99 -29.51
C MET A 865 23.04 7.82 -30.20
N GLU A 866 22.43 6.64 -30.21
CA GLU A 866 22.97 5.45 -30.87
C GLU A 866 23.07 5.63 -32.39
N HIS A 867 22.17 6.42 -32.99
CA HIS A 867 22.24 6.74 -34.41
C HIS A 867 23.45 7.63 -34.75
N VAL A 868 23.70 8.69 -33.97
CA VAL A 868 24.74 9.70 -34.25
C VAL A 868 26.14 9.26 -33.79
N LEU A 869 26.22 8.61 -32.62
CA LEU A 869 27.47 8.21 -31.97
C LEU A 869 27.92 6.80 -32.36
N GLY A 870 27.04 6.01 -32.98
CA GLY A 870 27.28 4.61 -33.32
C GLY A 870 26.67 3.63 -32.30
N PRO A 871 26.74 2.32 -32.60
CA PRO A 871 25.94 1.31 -31.91
C PRO A 871 26.41 1.09 -30.47
N PHE A 872 25.46 1.00 -29.54
CA PHE A 872 25.73 0.78 -28.11
C PHE A 872 25.75 -0.73 -27.79
N THR A 873 26.49 -1.50 -28.57
CA THR A 873 26.51 -2.98 -28.53
C THR A 873 26.83 -3.52 -27.14
N PHE A 874 27.85 -2.96 -26.48
CA PHE A 874 28.28 -3.35 -25.14
C PHE A 874 27.13 -3.32 -24.12
N PHE A 875 26.34 -2.24 -24.14
CA PHE A 875 25.20 -2.04 -23.26
C PHE A 875 24.01 -2.91 -23.66
N ARG A 876 23.70 -3.01 -24.96
CA ARG A 876 22.58 -3.81 -25.48
C ARG A 876 22.70 -5.29 -25.12
N GLU A 877 23.88 -5.88 -25.28
CA GLU A 877 24.12 -7.30 -25.00
C GLU A 877 23.96 -7.65 -23.53
N ARG A 878 24.39 -6.74 -22.65
CA ARG A 878 24.46 -6.95 -21.19
C ARG A 878 23.30 -6.31 -20.42
N CYS A 879 22.34 -5.69 -21.11
CA CYS A 879 21.21 -5.03 -20.47
C CYS A 879 20.28 -6.05 -19.77
N PRO A 880 20.02 -5.89 -18.46
CA PRO A 880 19.13 -6.77 -17.71
C PRO A 880 17.65 -6.53 -18.03
N ASP A 881 17.28 -5.30 -18.40
CA ASP A 881 15.90 -4.91 -18.70
C ASP A 881 15.54 -5.21 -20.16
N LYS A 882 15.01 -6.42 -20.40
CA LYS A 882 14.54 -6.84 -21.73
C LYS A 882 13.34 -6.05 -22.24
N LEU A 883 12.54 -5.46 -21.35
CA LEU A 883 11.40 -4.62 -21.75
C LEU A 883 11.90 -3.27 -22.29
N PHE A 884 12.89 -2.67 -21.64
CA PHE A 884 13.57 -1.47 -22.13
C PHE A 884 14.17 -1.70 -23.52
N LEU A 885 14.91 -2.80 -23.72
CA LEU A 885 15.46 -3.15 -25.04
C LEU A 885 14.38 -3.29 -26.12
N ARG A 886 13.25 -3.93 -25.79
CA ARG A 886 12.13 -4.08 -26.73
C ARG A 886 11.55 -2.72 -27.13
N LYS A 887 11.38 -1.80 -26.17
CA LYS A 887 10.91 -0.44 -26.46
C LYS A 887 11.92 0.36 -27.28
N LEU A 888 13.21 0.25 -26.95
CA LEU A 888 14.31 0.90 -27.68
C LEU A 888 14.34 0.49 -29.15
N ASN A 889 14.22 -0.81 -29.44
CA ASN A 889 14.16 -1.33 -30.82
C ASN A 889 12.98 -0.75 -31.60
N ASN A 890 11.83 -0.56 -30.96
CA ASN A 890 10.66 0.04 -31.60
C ASN A 890 10.84 1.55 -31.84
N SER A 891 11.55 2.26 -30.95
CA SER A 891 11.83 3.70 -31.10
C SER A 891 12.85 4.00 -32.21
N ALA A 892 13.82 3.11 -32.43
CA ALA A 892 14.82 3.26 -33.50
C ALA A 892 14.21 3.33 -34.91
N MET A 893 13.00 2.79 -35.12
CA MET A 893 12.30 2.77 -36.41
C MET A 893 11.77 4.16 -36.84
N ARG A 894 11.87 5.18 -35.98
CA ARG A 894 11.33 6.54 -36.23
C ARG A 894 12.39 7.59 -36.59
N ILE A 895 13.65 7.18 -36.75
CA ILE A 895 14.79 8.10 -36.94
C ILE A 895 15.03 8.32 -38.46
N PRO A 896 15.26 9.58 -38.92
CA PRO A 896 15.65 9.87 -40.31
C PRO A 896 16.98 9.21 -40.72
N PRO A 897 17.27 9.06 -42.02
CA PRO A 897 18.50 8.40 -42.47
C PRO A 897 19.76 9.25 -42.29
N SER A 898 20.82 8.58 -41.78
CA SER A 898 22.27 8.87 -41.88
C SER A 898 22.74 10.28 -41.52
N LEU A 899 22.80 10.59 -40.22
CA LEU A 899 23.62 11.70 -39.70
C LEU A 899 24.59 11.18 -38.64
N THR A 900 25.88 11.23 -38.93
CA THR A 900 26.96 10.88 -38.00
C THR A 900 27.59 12.13 -37.38
N LEU A 901 28.23 11.98 -36.22
CA LEU A 901 28.95 13.09 -35.58
C LEU A 901 30.00 13.74 -36.50
N LYS A 902 30.64 12.95 -37.37
CA LYS A 902 31.64 13.44 -38.33
C LYS A 902 31.01 14.31 -39.41
N GLU A 903 29.85 13.93 -39.92
CA GLU A 903 29.13 14.70 -40.94
C GLU A 903 28.68 16.06 -40.38
N ILE A 904 28.28 16.14 -39.10
CA ILE A 904 27.92 17.42 -38.46
C ILE A 904 29.05 18.45 -38.54
N PHE A 905 30.30 18.04 -38.32
CA PHE A 905 31.49 18.91 -38.40
C PHE A 905 32.02 19.11 -39.82
N GLN A 906 31.49 18.40 -40.82
CA GLN A 906 31.89 18.56 -42.23
C GLN A 906 30.96 19.50 -43.01
N ILE A 907 29.82 19.89 -42.44
CA ILE A 907 28.86 20.82 -43.05
C ILE A 907 29.44 22.22 -43.20
N TYR A 908 30.25 22.66 -42.23
CA TYR A 908 30.89 23.97 -42.22
C TYR A 908 32.40 23.80 -42.16
N VAL A 909 33.13 24.33 -43.14
CA VAL A 909 34.59 24.31 -43.17
C VAL A 909 35.09 25.76 -43.25
N PRO A 910 35.69 26.30 -42.17
CA PRO A 910 36.23 27.66 -42.17
C PRO A 910 37.31 27.85 -43.23
N GLU A 911 37.35 29.03 -43.84
CA GLU A 911 38.41 29.43 -44.77
C GLU A 911 39.74 29.65 -44.03
N GLU A 912 39.70 30.19 -42.81
CA GLU A 912 40.86 30.45 -41.97
C GLU A 912 41.45 29.16 -41.37
N GLU A 913 42.76 28.94 -41.53
CA GLU A 913 43.46 27.72 -41.09
C GLU A 913 43.43 27.54 -39.57
N GLU A 914 43.59 28.62 -38.80
CA GLU A 914 43.54 28.59 -37.33
C GLU A 914 42.16 28.16 -36.80
N LYS A 915 41.09 28.65 -37.43
CA LYS A 915 39.71 28.24 -37.09
C LYS A 915 39.46 26.79 -37.46
N ARG A 916 39.99 26.34 -38.59
CA ARG A 916 39.90 24.94 -39.02
C ARG A 916 40.60 24.01 -38.05
N GLU A 917 41.81 24.36 -37.59
CA GLU A 917 42.52 23.58 -36.57
C GLU A 917 41.74 23.55 -35.25
N ALA A 918 41.21 24.70 -34.82
CA ALA A 918 40.40 24.83 -33.63
C ALA A 918 39.14 23.94 -33.67
N GLU A 919 38.44 23.87 -34.80
CA GLU A 919 37.27 23.01 -34.98
C GLU A 919 37.62 21.53 -35.01
N VAL A 920 38.74 21.14 -35.61
CA VAL A 920 39.24 19.74 -35.55
C VAL A 920 39.53 19.34 -34.11
N GLN A 921 40.15 20.22 -33.33
CA GLN A 921 40.41 20.00 -31.91
C GLN A 921 39.10 19.98 -31.08
N LEU A 922 38.09 20.77 -31.45
CA LEU A 922 36.77 20.76 -30.82
C LEU A 922 36.03 19.44 -31.10
N TYR A 923 36.06 18.96 -32.35
CA TYR A 923 35.52 17.66 -32.74
C TYR A 923 36.16 16.54 -31.93
N ASP A 924 37.50 16.52 -31.83
CA ASP A 924 38.24 15.51 -31.05
C ASP A 924 37.84 15.55 -29.56
N LEU A 925 37.70 16.75 -28.97
CA LEU A 925 37.22 16.92 -27.60
C LEU A 925 35.81 16.35 -27.39
N ILE A 926 34.88 16.69 -28.29
CA ILE A 926 33.47 16.24 -28.22
C ILE A 926 33.39 14.74 -28.42
N ALA A 927 34.06 14.18 -29.43
CA ALA A 927 34.09 12.76 -29.71
C ALA A 927 34.60 11.95 -28.49
N LYS A 928 35.72 12.37 -27.89
CA LYS A 928 36.27 11.71 -26.68
C LYS A 928 35.40 11.90 -25.43
N SER A 929 34.67 13.00 -25.34
CA SER A 929 33.71 13.24 -24.23
C SER A 929 32.42 12.43 -24.39
N LEU A 930 32.03 12.10 -25.63
CA LEU A 930 30.86 11.29 -25.98
C LEU A 930 31.21 9.82 -26.24
N GLU A 931 32.43 9.40 -25.92
CA GLU A 931 32.86 8.01 -26.01
C GLU A 931 31.91 7.09 -25.23
N VAL A 932 31.50 6.01 -25.89
CA VAL A 932 30.43 5.13 -25.40
C VAL A 932 30.94 4.30 -24.23
N ASP A 933 32.17 3.78 -24.32
CA ASP A 933 32.80 3.11 -23.19
C ASP A 933 33.12 4.13 -22.09
N PRO A 934 32.48 4.05 -20.91
CA PRO A 934 32.70 5.00 -19.84
C PRO A 934 34.14 4.99 -19.29
N MET A 935 34.91 3.92 -19.52
CA MET A 935 36.31 3.80 -19.09
C MET A 935 37.29 4.42 -20.10
N ALA A 936 36.92 4.45 -21.38
CA ALA A 936 37.69 5.12 -22.44
C ALA A 936 37.30 6.61 -22.56
N ARG A 937 36.14 7.00 -22.03
CA ARG A 937 35.65 8.38 -22.03
C ARG A 937 36.61 9.31 -21.29
N LEU A 938 36.79 10.48 -21.90
CA LEU A 938 37.69 11.52 -21.40
C LEU A 938 37.33 11.89 -19.95
N THR A 939 38.31 11.81 -19.05
CA THR A 939 38.11 12.26 -17.66
C THR A 939 38.07 13.79 -17.61
N PRO A 940 37.46 14.41 -16.58
CA PRO A 940 37.45 15.87 -16.44
C PRO A 940 38.85 16.49 -16.51
N LYS A 941 39.84 15.85 -15.86
CA LYS A 941 41.22 16.34 -15.82
C LYS A 941 41.90 16.24 -17.18
N ASP A 942 41.67 15.17 -17.92
CA ASP A 942 42.22 14.99 -19.26
C ASP A 942 41.54 15.92 -20.27
N ALA A 943 40.24 16.16 -20.12
CA ALA A 943 39.49 17.15 -20.89
C ALA A 943 40.01 18.56 -20.66
N TYR A 944 40.29 18.94 -19.41
CA TYR A 944 40.92 20.22 -19.10
C TYR A 944 42.29 20.37 -19.77
N ASN A 945 43.06 19.28 -19.90
CA ASN A 945 44.38 19.24 -20.53
C ASN A 945 44.34 19.03 -22.06
N HIS A 946 43.16 18.93 -22.67
CA HIS A 946 43.00 18.69 -24.10
C HIS A 946 43.67 19.78 -24.96
N PRO A 947 44.25 19.46 -26.15
CA PRO A 947 44.87 20.44 -27.05
C PRO A 947 43.98 21.64 -27.38
N PHE A 948 42.66 21.40 -27.50
CA PHE A 948 41.67 22.45 -27.73
C PHE A 948 41.77 23.62 -26.73
N PHE A 949 42.11 23.34 -25.47
CA PHE A 949 42.24 24.35 -24.42
C PHE A 949 43.67 24.84 -24.18
N ALA A 950 44.68 24.30 -24.88
CA ALA A 950 46.07 24.69 -24.70
C ALA A 950 46.32 26.21 -24.79
N PRO A 951 45.67 26.96 -25.73
CA PRO A 951 45.85 28.41 -25.80
C PRO A 951 45.38 29.18 -24.56
N LEU A 952 44.46 28.61 -23.77
CA LEU A 952 43.87 29.28 -22.59
C LEU A 952 44.56 28.89 -21.27
N ARG A 953 45.37 27.82 -21.26
CA ARG A 953 46.10 27.37 -20.05
C ARG A 953 47.42 28.11 -19.84
N ASN A 954 47.98 28.69 -20.90
CA ASN A 954 49.29 29.34 -20.90
C ASN A 954 49.20 30.88 -20.76
N VAL A 955 48.05 31.39 -20.34
CA VAL A 955 47.75 32.81 -20.06
C VAL A 955 47.45 32.93 -18.57
#